data_AF-A0AAD9XW18-F1
#
_entry.id   AF-A0AAD9XW18-F1
#
_cell.length_a   1.000
_cell.length_b   1.000
_cell.length_c   1.000
_cell.angle_alpha   90.00
_cell.angle_beta   90.00
_cell.angle_gamma   90.00
#
_symmetry.space_group_name_H-M   'P 1'
#
loop_
_entity.id
_entity.type
_entity.pdbx_description
1 polymer ?
#
loop_
_entity_poly.entity_id
_entity_poly.type
_entity_poly.pdbx_seq_one_letter_code
_entity_poly.pdbx_strand_id
1 'polypeptide(L)'
;MALSWHRLCTLAVLLVLALSASQVTSRKLQQVSLSERHEQWMFKYGKVYENDQEKERRFEIFKNNVEFIESFNASGNYKPYRLSINEFVDQSNDEFKSLRNGYRRVSSRLISSRKETSFRFENVSDVPAAIDWRKKGAVTPINNQGPCGNSWAFSAVAATEGITQITTGKLIALSVQEIAFCETKGEHQGCQGSDRNVEDAFEFIIRNHGINSEANYPYNATETTCNKKEAAFHVAKISGYERVPANSELALMKAVAHQPVSVSIDAGGSAFQFYSGGVFTGDCGTVLDHGATVVGYGATSDGTKYWLVKNSWGTGWGEEGYIRMQRDVDAKEGICGIAMDSSSSCNFFQGKWVYDPSYPLYSPTSCPFVDPEFNCQKYGRPDNFYLKYRWQPSSCNLPRFNGLNFLEKWRGKKIMFVGDSLSQNQWESLTCMIHAWVPNSKYSFIKKSGLTSVTFQDYGVMILLFRTPYLVDIVNQKVGRVLKLDSIEMGNAWRGMDMLVFNTWHWWTHTGRTQPWDYVQEGNKMYKDMNRLLAFYKGLTTWARWVNRNVDSHKTTVFFQGISPTHYEGRDWNAPTQSCSGQTKPFFGTSYPAGIPLASVVVNKVFSRLKKPVYLLDVTRLSQYRKDAHPSAYSGDHAGTDCSHWCLPGLPDTWNQLLYAALFG
;
A
#
# COMPACT_ATOMS: atom_id res chain seq x y z
N MET A 1 76.42 -32.47 48.93
CA MET A 1 75.22 -32.59 49.78
C MET A 1 74.32 -33.66 49.18
N ALA A 2 74.37 -34.89 49.69
CA ALA A 2 73.51 -35.98 49.25
C ALA A 2 72.12 -35.79 49.88
N LEU A 3 71.08 -35.64 49.05
CA LEU A 3 69.69 -35.65 49.55
C LEU A 3 69.41 -37.03 50.14
N SER A 4 68.96 -37.08 51.40
CA SER A 4 68.63 -38.35 52.05
C SER A 4 67.50 -39.06 51.29
N TRP A 5 67.54 -40.39 51.29
CA TRP A 5 66.57 -41.26 50.59
C TRP A 5 65.10 -40.90 50.90
N HIS A 6 64.82 -40.46 52.12
CA HIS A 6 63.49 -39.97 52.52
C HIS A 6 63.04 -38.69 51.80
N ARG A 7 63.96 -37.79 51.45
CA ARG A 7 63.66 -36.57 50.67
C ARG A 7 63.38 -36.88 49.20
N LEU A 8 64.04 -37.89 48.64
CA LEU A 8 63.79 -38.38 47.28
C LEU A 8 62.42 -39.06 47.17
N CYS A 9 62.06 -39.91 48.14
CA CYS A 9 60.73 -40.54 48.17
C CYS A 9 59.60 -39.51 48.36
N THR A 10 59.79 -38.49 49.21
CA THR A 10 58.78 -37.43 49.40
C THR A 10 58.63 -36.54 48.16
N LEU A 11 59.73 -36.20 47.48
CA LEU A 11 59.67 -35.49 46.19
C LEU A 11 58.97 -36.31 45.10
N ALA A 12 59.23 -37.61 45.01
CA ALA A 12 58.56 -38.49 44.05
C ALA A 12 57.05 -38.62 44.32
N VAL A 13 56.65 -38.75 45.59
CA VAL A 13 55.23 -38.80 45.98
C VAL A 13 54.54 -37.47 45.70
N LEU A 14 55.19 -36.33 45.97
CA LEU A 14 54.66 -35.00 45.64
C LEU A 14 54.52 -34.79 44.13
N LEU A 15 55.44 -35.32 43.32
CA LEU A 15 55.37 -35.25 41.86
C LEU A 15 54.24 -36.11 41.29
N VAL A 16 54.05 -37.33 41.83
CA VAL A 16 52.92 -38.20 41.47
C VAL A 16 51.60 -37.58 41.91
N LEU A 17 51.51 -37.00 43.10
CA LEU A 17 50.32 -36.28 43.57
C LEU A 17 50.06 -35.02 42.73
N ALA A 18 51.09 -34.29 42.29
CA ALA A 18 50.94 -33.13 41.41
C ALA A 18 50.52 -33.51 39.98
N LEU A 19 51.04 -34.62 39.44
CA LEU A 19 50.62 -35.20 38.15
C LEU A 19 49.20 -35.76 38.23
N SER A 20 48.82 -36.35 39.37
CA SER A 20 47.45 -36.83 39.63
C SER A 20 46.49 -35.65 39.78
N ALA A 21 46.88 -34.61 40.53
CA ALA A 21 46.11 -33.39 40.71
C ALA A 21 45.94 -32.63 39.39
N SER A 22 46.95 -32.60 38.52
CA SER A 22 46.86 -31.99 37.19
C SER A 22 46.02 -32.80 36.20
N GLN A 23 46.00 -34.14 36.28
CA GLN A 23 45.02 -34.95 35.54
C GLN A 23 43.59 -34.78 36.07
N VAL A 24 43.41 -34.62 37.38
CA VAL A 24 42.11 -34.38 38.03
C VAL A 24 41.59 -32.96 37.77
N THR A 25 42.46 -31.94 37.73
CA THR A 25 42.08 -30.56 37.38
C THR A 25 41.93 -30.37 35.86
N SER A 26 42.69 -31.09 35.03
CA SER A 26 42.49 -31.11 33.57
C SER A 26 41.18 -31.82 33.16
N ARG A 27 40.76 -32.87 33.88
CA ARG A 27 39.41 -33.45 33.76
C ARG A 27 38.29 -32.51 34.27
N LYS A 28 38.64 -31.42 34.98
CA LYS A 28 37.72 -30.40 35.52
C LYS A 28 37.70 -29.09 34.72
N LEU A 29 38.27 -29.06 33.51
CA LEU A 29 37.74 -28.15 32.47
C LEU A 29 36.37 -28.70 32.07
N GLN A 30 35.42 -28.48 32.96
CA GLN A 30 34.08 -29.04 32.94
C GLN A 30 33.35 -28.38 31.78
N GLN A 31 33.27 -29.07 30.65
CA GLN A 31 32.28 -28.82 29.64
C GLN A 31 30.94 -28.75 30.38
N VAL A 32 30.32 -27.56 30.44
CA VAL A 32 29.05 -27.35 31.14
C VAL A 32 28.10 -28.45 30.71
N SER A 33 27.52 -29.18 31.66
CA SER A 33 26.65 -30.31 31.33
C SER A 33 25.49 -29.82 30.47
N LEU A 34 25.00 -30.65 29.55
CA LEU A 34 23.87 -30.27 28.69
C LEU A 34 22.64 -29.84 29.51
N SER A 35 22.46 -30.43 30.70
CA SER A 35 21.42 -30.04 31.67
C SER A 35 21.61 -28.60 32.17
N GLU A 36 22.81 -28.23 32.64
CA GLU A 36 23.10 -26.85 33.05
C GLU A 36 22.94 -25.84 31.88
N ARG A 37 23.32 -26.24 30.66
CA ARG A 37 23.09 -25.42 29.45
C ARG A 37 21.60 -25.22 29.18
N HIS A 38 20.78 -26.25 29.37
CA HIS A 38 19.33 -26.18 29.22
C HIS A 38 18.73 -25.22 30.27
N GLU A 39 19.12 -25.32 31.54
CA GLU A 39 18.66 -24.40 32.59
C GLU A 39 19.05 -22.94 32.31
N GLN A 40 20.29 -22.69 31.88
CA GLN A 40 20.74 -21.35 31.49
C GLN A 40 19.97 -20.80 30.29
N TRP A 41 19.69 -21.65 29.31
CA TRP A 41 18.89 -21.29 28.15
C TRP A 41 17.44 -20.99 28.54
N MET A 42 16.82 -21.83 29.40
CA MET A 42 15.47 -21.60 29.92
C MET A 42 15.39 -20.27 30.65
N PHE A 43 16.37 -19.95 31.50
CA PHE A 43 16.45 -18.68 32.19
C PHE A 43 16.57 -17.50 31.20
N LYS A 44 17.45 -17.62 30.20
CA LYS A 44 17.67 -16.58 29.18
C LYS A 44 16.41 -16.26 28.37
N TYR A 45 15.63 -17.27 28.01
CA TYR A 45 14.42 -17.13 27.17
C TYR A 45 13.11 -17.17 27.96
N GLY A 46 13.18 -17.16 29.31
CA GLY A 46 12.00 -17.14 30.18
C GLY A 46 11.10 -18.37 30.04
N LYS A 47 11.66 -19.55 29.77
CA LYS A 47 10.90 -20.78 29.52
C LYS A 47 10.44 -21.42 30.82
N VAL A 48 9.15 -21.71 30.90
CA VAL A 48 8.48 -22.37 32.02
C VAL A 48 7.59 -23.47 31.46
N TYR A 49 7.64 -24.66 32.06
CA TYR A 49 6.87 -25.81 31.64
C TYR A 49 5.84 -26.19 32.70
N GLU A 50 4.76 -26.84 32.28
CA GLU A 50 3.62 -27.18 33.15
C GLU A 50 4.00 -28.16 34.26
N ASN A 51 4.88 -29.13 33.96
CA ASN A 51 5.30 -30.16 34.89
C ASN A 51 6.69 -30.72 34.50
N ASP A 52 7.27 -31.52 35.40
CA ASP A 52 8.60 -32.10 35.21
C ASP A 52 8.68 -33.09 34.03
N GLN A 53 7.57 -33.75 33.67
CA GLN A 53 7.54 -34.65 32.52
C GLN A 53 7.68 -33.87 31.20
N GLU A 54 7.00 -32.74 31.06
CA GLU A 54 7.16 -31.85 29.92
C GLU A 54 8.57 -31.23 29.89
N LYS A 55 9.11 -30.85 31.05
CA LYS A 55 10.49 -30.35 31.15
C LYS A 55 11.50 -31.39 30.65
N GLU A 56 11.35 -32.65 31.05
CA GLU A 56 12.22 -33.75 30.60
C GLU A 56 12.09 -34.00 29.09
N ARG A 57 10.85 -34.03 28.56
CA ARG A 57 10.61 -34.13 27.12
C ARG A 57 11.28 -32.99 26.34
N ARG A 58 11.14 -31.75 26.82
CA ARG A 58 11.75 -30.56 26.21
C ARG A 58 13.27 -30.60 26.30
N PHE A 59 13.82 -31.15 27.38
CA PHE A 59 15.26 -31.36 27.52
C PHE A 59 15.82 -32.35 26.50
N GLU A 60 15.12 -33.46 26.23
CA GLU A 60 15.53 -34.41 25.18
C GLU A 60 15.49 -33.76 23.77
N ILE A 61 14.47 -32.95 23.47
CA ILE A 61 14.41 -32.19 22.22
C ILE A 61 15.58 -31.18 22.14
N PHE A 62 15.82 -30.45 23.23
CA PHE A 62 16.93 -29.50 23.36
C PHE A 62 18.27 -30.18 23.04
N LYS A 63 18.52 -31.35 23.64
CA LYS A 63 19.73 -32.13 23.42
C LYS A 63 19.92 -32.50 21.94
N ASN A 64 18.89 -33.06 21.32
CA ASN A 64 18.94 -33.47 19.91
C ASN A 64 19.20 -32.28 18.98
N ASN A 65 18.56 -31.14 19.23
CA ASN A 65 18.74 -29.93 18.44
C ASN A 65 20.13 -29.30 18.66
N VAL A 66 20.65 -29.30 19.89
CA VAL A 66 22.01 -28.83 20.19
C VAL A 66 23.05 -29.70 19.49
N GLU A 67 22.90 -31.02 19.52
CA GLU A 67 23.78 -31.95 18.81
C GLU A 67 23.77 -31.69 17.30
N PHE A 68 22.59 -31.46 16.71
CA PHE A 68 22.48 -31.06 15.29
C PHE A 68 23.21 -29.75 14.99
N ILE A 69 23.01 -28.71 15.81
CA ILE A 69 23.65 -27.39 15.64
C ILE A 69 25.17 -27.50 15.74
N GLU A 70 25.66 -28.21 16.75
CA GLU A 70 27.10 -28.39 16.98
C GLU A 70 27.73 -29.22 15.86
N SER A 71 27.09 -30.32 15.45
CA SER A 71 27.55 -31.15 14.33
C SER A 71 27.57 -30.38 13.01
N PHE A 72 26.55 -29.56 12.77
CA PHE A 72 26.48 -28.71 11.58
C PHE A 72 27.65 -27.71 11.53
N ASN A 73 27.89 -27.01 12.65
CA ASN A 73 28.95 -25.99 12.74
C ASN A 73 30.36 -26.59 12.80
N ALA A 74 30.52 -27.83 13.28
CA ALA A 74 31.81 -28.53 13.38
C ALA A 74 32.22 -29.24 12.07
N SER A 75 31.30 -29.41 11.11
CA SER A 75 31.63 -30.04 9.84
C SER A 75 32.77 -29.30 9.14
N GLY A 76 33.86 -30.00 8.82
CA GLY A 76 35.10 -29.41 8.27
C GLY A 76 34.99 -28.80 6.88
N ASN A 77 33.80 -28.81 6.28
CA ASN A 77 33.49 -28.13 5.03
C ASN A 77 33.05 -26.70 5.34
N TYR A 78 33.71 -25.70 4.76
CA TYR A 78 33.31 -24.30 4.90
C TYR A 78 31.84 -24.13 4.46
N LYS A 79 30.98 -23.71 5.39
CA LYS A 79 29.61 -23.29 5.10
C LYS A 79 29.49 -21.78 5.25
N PRO A 80 28.82 -21.08 4.31
CA PRO A 80 28.70 -19.63 4.32
C PRO A 80 27.73 -19.10 5.39
N TYR A 81 27.14 -19.97 6.21
CA TYR A 81 26.24 -19.63 7.31
C TYR A 81 26.43 -20.53 8.54
N ARG A 82 25.92 -20.05 9.68
CA ARG A 82 26.02 -20.72 10.98
C ARG A 82 24.65 -20.89 11.63
N LEU A 83 24.55 -21.93 12.46
CA LEU A 83 23.40 -22.19 13.31
C LEU A 83 23.72 -21.82 14.77
N SER A 84 22.70 -21.47 15.55
CA SER A 84 22.86 -21.19 16.98
C SER A 84 21.66 -21.64 17.80
N ILE A 85 21.90 -21.90 19.08
CA ILE A 85 20.84 -22.08 20.07
C ILE A 85 20.03 -20.78 20.17
N ASN A 86 18.77 -20.83 19.77
CA ASN A 86 17.82 -19.72 19.82
C ASN A 86 16.59 -20.06 20.67
N GLU A 87 15.53 -19.25 20.64
CA GLU A 87 14.33 -19.47 21.47
C GLU A 87 13.51 -20.72 21.12
N PHE A 88 13.80 -21.38 19.99
CA PHE A 88 13.06 -22.53 19.45
C PHE A 88 13.75 -23.87 19.64
N VAL A 89 14.90 -23.92 20.32
CA VAL A 89 15.71 -25.14 20.47
C VAL A 89 15.02 -26.26 21.27
N ASP A 90 13.99 -25.93 22.07
CA ASP A 90 13.14 -26.90 22.79
C ASP A 90 11.98 -27.44 21.96
N GLN A 91 11.88 -27.04 20.69
CA GLN A 91 10.81 -27.46 19.78
C GLN A 91 11.37 -28.44 18.75
N SER A 92 10.64 -29.52 18.52
CA SER A 92 10.87 -30.35 17.34
C SER A 92 10.56 -29.56 16.07
N ASN A 93 11.15 -29.95 14.94
CA ASN A 93 10.91 -29.25 13.68
C ASN A 93 9.43 -29.29 13.26
N ASP A 94 8.72 -30.38 13.55
CA ASP A 94 7.28 -30.48 13.26
C ASP A 94 6.43 -29.55 14.14
N GLU A 95 6.74 -29.43 15.44
CA GLU A 95 6.10 -28.44 16.32
C GLU A 95 6.38 -27.01 15.83
N PHE A 96 7.64 -26.72 15.47
CA PHE A 96 8.04 -25.41 14.96
C PHE A 96 7.24 -25.03 13.70
N LYS A 97 7.21 -25.92 12.70
CA LYS A 97 6.44 -25.73 11.46
C LYS A 97 4.96 -25.50 11.76
N SER A 98 4.37 -26.31 12.64
CA SER A 98 2.95 -26.18 13.00
C SER A 98 2.60 -24.84 13.67
N LEU A 99 3.54 -24.25 14.42
CA LEU A 99 3.33 -23.01 15.18
C LEU A 99 3.76 -21.74 14.45
N ARG A 100 4.59 -21.85 13.41
CA ARG A 100 5.22 -20.70 12.72
C ARG A 100 4.92 -20.63 11.22
N ASN A 101 4.73 -21.76 10.56
CA ASN A 101 4.59 -21.87 9.10
C ASN A 101 3.12 -22.14 8.71
N GLY A 102 2.21 -21.35 9.27
CA GLY A 102 0.76 -21.47 9.04
C GLY A 102 0.26 -20.85 7.72
N TYR A 103 1.17 -20.50 6.80
CA TYR A 103 0.82 -20.00 5.47
C TYR A 103 0.25 -21.14 4.60
N ARG A 104 -0.65 -20.82 3.68
CA ARG A 104 -1.12 -21.80 2.67
C ARG A 104 0.10 -22.42 1.98
N ARG A 105 0.24 -23.74 2.04
CA ARG A 105 1.16 -24.50 1.17
C ARG A 105 0.71 -24.32 -0.28
N VAL A 106 1.22 -23.28 -0.95
CA VAL A 106 0.87 -23.01 -2.34
C VAL A 106 1.72 -23.94 -3.20
N SER A 107 1.09 -24.90 -3.87
CA SER A 107 1.78 -25.69 -4.89
C SER A 107 2.03 -24.84 -6.13
N SER A 108 3.14 -25.11 -6.83
CA SER A 108 3.53 -24.43 -8.07
C SER A 108 2.40 -24.36 -9.11
N ARG A 109 1.53 -25.39 -9.16
CA ARG A 109 0.38 -25.48 -10.06
C ARG A 109 -0.72 -24.44 -9.78
N LEU A 110 -0.89 -24.02 -8.53
CA LEU A 110 -1.85 -22.98 -8.13
C LEU A 110 -1.31 -21.57 -8.36
N ILE A 111 0.01 -21.40 -8.35
CA ILE A 111 0.68 -20.13 -8.70
C ILE A 111 0.56 -19.91 -10.22
N SER A 112 0.80 -20.94 -11.03
CA SER A 112 0.72 -20.85 -12.49
C SER A 112 -0.68 -20.58 -13.05
N SER A 113 -1.75 -20.81 -12.28
CA SER A 113 -3.14 -20.52 -12.70
C SER A 113 -3.61 -19.10 -12.37
N ARG A 114 -2.80 -18.30 -11.66
CA ARG A 114 -3.16 -16.94 -11.28
C ARG A 114 -2.98 -15.98 -12.46
N LYS A 115 -3.88 -15.01 -12.59
CA LYS A 115 -3.86 -14.01 -13.66
C LYS A 115 -2.59 -13.15 -13.54
N GLU A 116 -1.77 -13.12 -14.58
CA GLU A 116 -0.59 -12.26 -14.66
C GLU A 116 -0.99 -10.78 -14.62
N THR A 117 -0.29 -10.00 -13.81
CA THR A 117 -0.36 -8.53 -13.81
C THR A 117 0.76 -7.98 -14.68
N SER A 118 0.54 -6.84 -15.34
CA SER A 118 1.62 -6.20 -16.11
C SER A 118 2.80 -5.85 -15.19
N PHE A 119 4.00 -6.33 -15.50
CA PHE A 119 5.20 -6.03 -14.71
C PHE A 119 5.89 -4.76 -15.18
N ARG A 120 5.91 -3.70 -14.36
CA ARG A 120 6.42 -2.37 -14.78
C ARG A 120 7.93 -2.27 -14.86
N PHE A 121 8.63 -3.15 -14.14
CA PHE A 121 10.08 -3.13 -14.13
C PHE A 121 10.70 -4.01 -15.21
N GLU A 122 9.89 -4.60 -16.09
CA GLU A 122 10.37 -5.45 -17.19
C GLU A 122 11.52 -4.77 -17.96
N ASN A 123 11.35 -3.50 -18.31
CA ASN A 123 12.30 -2.72 -19.10
C ASN A 123 13.31 -1.90 -18.28
N VAL A 124 13.35 -2.05 -16.94
CA VAL A 124 14.39 -1.39 -16.14
C VAL A 124 15.71 -2.15 -16.32
N SER A 125 16.72 -1.46 -16.86
CA SER A 125 18.09 -1.98 -17.00
C SER A 125 18.98 -1.58 -15.81
N ASP A 126 18.75 -0.40 -15.25
CA ASP A 126 19.67 0.23 -14.30
C ASP A 126 19.12 0.10 -12.87
N VAL A 127 19.60 -0.92 -12.14
CA VAL A 127 19.32 -1.08 -10.70
C VAL A 127 20.62 -1.01 -9.89
N PRO A 128 20.58 -0.50 -8.65
CA PRO A 128 21.77 -0.47 -7.80
C PRO A 128 22.34 -1.87 -7.59
N ALA A 129 23.66 -2.00 -7.47
CA ALA A 129 24.30 -3.29 -7.18
C ALA A 129 23.95 -3.84 -5.78
N ALA A 130 23.60 -2.97 -4.85
CA ALA A 130 23.09 -3.30 -3.52
C ALA A 130 22.06 -2.26 -3.07
N ILE A 131 21.06 -2.71 -2.33
CA ILE A 131 20.06 -1.86 -1.70
C ILE A 131 19.72 -2.39 -0.30
N ASP A 132 19.54 -1.50 0.65
CA ASP A 132 19.11 -1.81 2.01
C ASP A 132 18.09 -0.75 2.45
N TRP A 133 16.81 -1.12 2.43
CA TRP A 133 15.72 -0.22 2.78
C TRP A 133 15.73 0.20 4.25
N ARG A 134 16.41 -0.54 5.13
CA ARG A 134 16.60 -0.13 6.54
C ARG A 134 17.42 1.16 6.60
N LYS A 135 18.48 1.24 5.79
CA LYS A 135 19.33 2.45 5.68
C LYS A 135 18.61 3.63 5.02
N LYS A 136 17.52 3.38 4.29
CA LYS A 136 16.65 4.40 3.69
C LYS A 136 15.50 4.81 4.62
N GLY A 137 15.43 4.23 5.82
CA GLY A 137 14.37 4.50 6.79
C GLY A 137 13.01 3.91 6.40
N ALA A 138 12.96 2.95 5.48
CA ALA A 138 11.73 2.36 4.94
C ALA A 138 11.40 0.98 5.54
N VAL A 139 11.95 0.65 6.72
CA VAL A 139 11.73 -0.64 7.39
C VAL A 139 11.53 -0.39 8.88
N THR A 140 10.41 -0.82 9.42
CA THR A 140 10.09 -0.80 10.87
C THR A 140 10.91 -1.85 11.63
N PRO A 141 10.99 -1.79 12.98
CA PRO A 141 11.59 -2.84 13.79
C PRO A 141 11.02 -4.25 13.50
N ILE A 142 11.75 -5.29 13.91
CA ILE A 142 11.30 -6.69 13.78
C ILE A 142 10.12 -6.95 14.71
N ASN A 143 9.12 -7.64 14.17
CA ASN A 143 7.95 -8.08 14.91
C ASN A 143 8.06 -9.57 15.28
N ASN A 144 7.22 -10.02 16.22
CA ASN A 144 7.08 -11.43 16.56
C ASN A 144 5.61 -11.86 16.39
N GLN A 145 5.36 -12.78 15.45
CA GLN A 145 4.02 -13.29 15.17
C GLN A 145 3.45 -14.18 16.27
N GLY A 146 4.29 -14.65 17.20
CA GLY A 146 3.90 -15.59 18.24
C GLY A 146 3.45 -16.94 17.64
N PRO A 147 2.60 -17.71 18.35
CA PRO A 147 2.10 -19.02 17.90
C PRO A 147 1.02 -18.96 16.80
N CYS A 148 0.94 -17.85 16.07
CA CYS A 148 -0.09 -17.62 15.05
C CYS A 148 0.48 -17.72 13.64
N GLY A 149 -0.26 -18.36 12.74
CA GLY A 149 0.07 -18.52 11.32
C GLY A 149 -0.12 -17.26 10.46
N ASN A 150 0.17 -16.08 10.98
CA ASN A 150 -0.16 -14.79 10.34
C ASN A 150 0.98 -14.18 9.52
N SER A 151 1.98 -14.98 9.12
CA SER A 151 3.17 -14.48 8.41
C SER A 151 2.84 -13.77 7.09
N TRP A 152 1.75 -14.14 6.43
CA TRP A 152 1.19 -13.44 5.28
C TRP A 152 0.83 -11.98 5.58
N ALA A 153 0.18 -11.72 6.71
CA ALA A 153 -0.20 -10.39 7.15
C ALA A 153 1.03 -9.57 7.56
N PHE A 154 1.98 -10.17 8.29
CA PHE A 154 3.25 -9.52 8.62
C PHE A 154 4.04 -9.14 7.36
N SER A 155 4.08 -10.02 6.36
CA SER A 155 4.74 -9.76 5.08
C SER A 155 4.08 -8.59 4.32
N ALA A 156 2.75 -8.59 4.21
CA ALA A 156 2.02 -7.52 3.54
C ALA A 156 2.14 -6.17 4.28
N VAL A 157 2.10 -6.19 5.62
CA VAL A 157 2.31 -5.00 6.45
C VAL A 157 3.70 -4.42 6.22
N ALA A 158 4.76 -5.23 6.28
CA ALA A 158 6.12 -4.73 6.10
C ALA A 158 6.35 -4.10 4.71
N ALA A 159 5.77 -4.68 3.65
CA ALA A 159 5.80 -4.06 2.31
C ALA A 159 4.99 -2.74 2.27
N THR A 160 3.83 -2.70 2.92
CA THR A 160 2.96 -1.51 3.01
C THR A 160 3.60 -0.37 3.82
N GLU A 161 4.28 -0.68 4.91
CA GLU A 161 5.06 0.26 5.71
C GLU A 161 6.18 0.88 4.88
N GLY A 162 6.92 0.04 4.15
CA GLY A 162 8.00 0.47 3.27
C GLY A 162 7.51 1.42 2.19
N ILE A 163 6.44 1.06 1.47
CA ILE A 163 5.92 1.94 0.41
C ILE A 163 5.31 3.22 0.99
N THR A 164 4.70 3.15 2.17
CA THR A 164 4.19 4.35 2.87
C THR A 164 5.33 5.30 3.19
N GLN A 165 6.46 4.81 3.69
CA GLN A 165 7.61 5.68 3.94
C GLN A 165 8.18 6.26 2.65
N ILE A 166 8.38 5.43 1.61
CA ILE A 166 9.00 5.87 0.35
C ILE A 166 8.19 7.00 -0.28
N THR A 167 6.87 6.93 -0.14
CA THR A 167 5.96 7.85 -0.81
C THR A 167 5.56 9.07 0.01
N THR A 168 5.46 8.93 1.33
CA THR A 168 5.03 10.01 2.23
C THR A 168 6.17 10.65 3.02
N GLY A 169 7.35 10.01 3.04
CA GLY A 169 8.47 10.37 3.90
C GLY A 169 8.29 10.00 5.37
N LYS A 170 7.19 9.33 5.75
CA LYS A 170 6.88 8.97 7.13
C LYS A 170 6.84 7.44 7.29
N LEU A 171 7.74 6.91 8.11
CA LEU A 171 7.67 5.52 8.55
C LEU A 171 6.64 5.40 9.67
N ILE A 172 5.60 4.59 9.44
CA ILE A 172 4.51 4.36 10.39
C ILE A 172 4.39 2.85 10.55
N ALA A 173 4.45 2.34 11.79
CA ALA A 173 4.17 0.94 12.07
C ALA A 173 2.67 0.67 11.94
N LEU A 174 2.29 -0.34 11.16
CA LEU A 174 0.90 -0.62 10.80
C LEU A 174 0.37 -1.87 11.51
N SER A 175 -0.94 -1.89 11.77
CA SER A 175 -1.59 -2.92 12.57
C SER A 175 -1.70 -4.24 11.83
N VAL A 176 -0.86 -5.22 12.21
CA VAL A 176 -1.02 -6.60 11.73
C VAL A 176 -2.30 -7.23 12.28
N GLN A 177 -2.73 -6.80 13.47
CA GLN A 177 -3.97 -7.23 14.12
C GLN A 177 -5.19 -6.96 13.22
N GLU A 178 -5.26 -5.78 12.62
CA GLU A 178 -6.39 -5.42 11.77
C GLU A 178 -6.49 -6.36 10.56
N ILE A 179 -5.38 -6.63 9.86
CA ILE A 179 -5.40 -7.55 8.71
C ILE A 179 -5.79 -8.96 9.16
N ALA A 180 -5.09 -9.51 10.14
CA ALA A 180 -5.27 -10.91 10.56
C ALA A 180 -6.70 -11.21 11.05
N PHE A 181 -7.40 -10.23 11.62
CA PHE A 181 -8.70 -10.47 12.28
C PHE A 181 -9.90 -9.75 11.67
N CYS A 182 -9.72 -8.71 10.85
CA CYS A 182 -10.82 -7.97 10.19
C CYS A 182 -11.03 -8.31 8.71
N GLU A 183 -10.12 -9.04 8.09
CA GLU A 183 -10.20 -9.39 6.67
C GLU A 183 -11.36 -10.33 6.31
N THR A 184 -11.99 -10.95 7.31
CA THR A 184 -12.88 -12.07 7.06
C THR A 184 -14.25 -11.63 6.54
N LYS A 185 -14.71 -12.29 5.48
CA LYS A 185 -16.11 -12.29 5.02
C LYS A 185 -17.03 -12.99 6.04
N GLY A 186 -16.94 -12.64 7.32
CA GLY A 186 -17.76 -13.20 8.40
C GLY A 186 -17.32 -14.54 8.99
N GLU A 187 -16.15 -15.09 8.63
CA GLU A 187 -15.64 -16.37 9.18
C GLU A 187 -14.42 -16.15 10.08
N HIS A 188 -14.46 -16.61 11.34
CA HIS A 188 -13.38 -16.43 12.31
C HIS A 188 -12.19 -17.37 12.00
N GLN A 189 -11.08 -16.84 11.47
CA GLN A 189 -9.88 -17.64 11.15
C GLN A 189 -8.58 -17.00 11.67
N GLY A 190 -8.63 -16.42 12.87
CA GLY A 190 -7.53 -15.65 13.49
C GLY A 190 -6.13 -16.24 13.37
N CYS A 191 -5.76 -17.15 14.28
CA CYS A 191 -4.42 -17.77 14.31
C CYS A 191 -4.35 -19.18 13.72
N GLN A 192 -5.51 -19.78 13.43
CA GLN A 192 -5.61 -21.08 12.79
C GLN A 192 -5.43 -20.86 11.29
N GLY A 193 -4.30 -21.35 10.76
CA GLY A 193 -3.82 -21.16 9.38
C GLY A 193 -4.92 -20.79 8.41
N SER A 194 -5.00 -19.50 8.11
CA SER A 194 -6.03 -18.99 7.23
C SER A 194 -5.67 -19.38 5.79
N ASP A 195 -6.66 -19.67 4.95
CA ASP A 195 -6.48 -19.92 3.51
C ASP A 195 -6.05 -18.64 2.74
N ARG A 196 -5.32 -17.73 3.41
CA ARG A 196 -4.98 -16.38 2.94
C ARG A 196 -3.55 -16.30 2.47
N ASN A 197 -3.33 -15.43 1.49
CA ASN A 197 -2.03 -15.08 0.95
C ASN A 197 -1.77 -13.57 1.12
N VAL A 198 -0.57 -13.14 0.74
CA VAL A 198 -0.17 -11.73 0.82
C VAL A 198 -1.08 -10.82 -0.02
N GLU A 199 -1.55 -11.27 -1.19
CA GLU A 199 -2.45 -10.47 -2.01
C GLU A 199 -3.82 -10.26 -1.36
N ASP A 200 -4.35 -11.24 -0.62
CA ASP A 200 -5.60 -11.09 0.12
C ASP A 200 -5.49 -9.97 1.17
N ALA A 201 -4.33 -9.85 1.84
CA ALA A 201 -4.02 -8.74 2.74
C ALA A 201 -3.99 -7.39 2.01
N PHE A 202 -3.37 -7.31 0.84
CA PHE A 202 -3.37 -6.08 0.05
C PHE A 202 -4.80 -5.70 -0.40
N GLU A 203 -5.59 -6.67 -0.86
CA GLU A 203 -6.99 -6.48 -1.21
C GLU A 203 -7.82 -6.02 -0.01
N PHE A 204 -7.55 -6.55 1.19
CA PHE A 204 -8.17 -6.07 2.41
C PHE A 204 -7.87 -4.59 2.62
N ILE A 205 -6.61 -4.16 2.61
CA ILE A 205 -6.25 -2.75 2.82
C ILE A 205 -6.93 -1.84 1.79
N ILE A 206 -7.01 -2.26 0.52
CA ILE A 206 -7.67 -1.52 -0.55
C ILE A 206 -9.18 -1.39 -0.28
N ARG A 207 -9.86 -2.50 0.03
CA ARG A 207 -11.31 -2.55 0.30
C ARG A 207 -11.69 -1.84 1.60
N ASN A 208 -10.81 -1.91 2.60
CA ASN A 208 -10.94 -1.23 3.88
C ASN A 208 -10.59 0.27 3.78
N HIS A 209 -10.12 0.73 2.61
CA HIS A 209 -9.70 2.11 2.35
C HIS A 209 -8.52 2.60 3.21
N GLY A 210 -7.73 1.65 3.71
CA GLY A 210 -6.56 1.88 4.52
C GLY A 210 -6.39 0.88 5.64
N ILE A 211 -5.42 1.17 6.49
CA ILE A 211 -5.02 0.35 7.63
C ILE A 211 -4.59 1.27 8.78
N ASN A 212 -4.87 0.86 10.00
CA ASN A 212 -4.56 1.55 11.24
C ASN A 212 -3.09 1.38 11.63
N SER A 213 -2.63 2.15 12.61
CA SER A 213 -1.29 2.00 13.19
C SER A 213 -1.25 0.88 14.21
N GLU A 214 -0.08 0.26 14.34
CA GLU A 214 0.22 -0.69 15.41
C GLU A 214 0.02 -0.06 16.80
N ALA A 215 0.29 1.25 16.94
CA ALA A 215 0.10 1.96 18.21
C ALA A 215 -1.38 2.08 18.63
N ASN A 216 -2.31 2.17 17.67
CA ASN A 216 -3.74 2.30 17.96
C ASN A 216 -4.44 0.95 18.02
N TYR A 217 -4.01 0.00 17.20
CA TYR A 217 -4.54 -1.37 17.21
C TYR A 217 -3.39 -2.38 17.30
N PRO A 218 -2.83 -2.59 18.51
CA PRO A 218 -1.65 -3.43 18.70
C PRO A 218 -1.91 -4.91 18.38
N TYR A 219 -0.88 -5.60 17.92
CA TYR A 219 -0.91 -7.03 17.70
C TYR A 219 -1.07 -7.79 19.02
N ASN A 220 -2.16 -8.55 19.10
CA ASN A 220 -2.46 -9.46 20.18
C ASN A 220 -2.86 -10.81 19.59
N ALA A 221 -1.91 -11.73 19.61
CA ALA A 221 -2.02 -13.11 19.13
C ALA A 221 -3.14 -13.94 19.80
N THR A 222 -3.87 -13.40 20.78
CA THR A 222 -4.92 -14.11 21.54
C THR A 222 -6.34 -13.64 21.23
N GLU A 223 -6.52 -12.43 20.68
CA GLU A 223 -7.85 -11.90 20.37
C GLU A 223 -8.41 -12.59 19.12
N THR A 224 -9.70 -12.91 19.07
CA THR A 224 -10.29 -13.73 17.98
C THR A 224 -11.31 -12.99 17.13
N THR A 225 -11.53 -11.70 17.39
CA THR A 225 -12.59 -10.90 16.76
C THR A 225 -12.11 -9.54 16.30
N CYS A 226 -12.57 -9.10 15.13
CA CYS A 226 -12.31 -7.77 14.62
C CYS A 226 -12.94 -6.67 15.50
N ASN A 227 -12.11 -5.76 16.02
CA ASN A 227 -12.57 -4.55 16.66
C ASN A 227 -12.91 -3.49 15.61
N LYS A 228 -14.17 -3.45 15.19
CA LYS A 228 -14.67 -2.51 14.17
C LYS A 228 -14.52 -1.03 14.54
N LYS A 229 -14.37 -0.70 15.83
CA LYS A 229 -14.16 0.68 16.27
C LYS A 229 -12.74 1.13 15.96
N GLU A 230 -11.76 0.28 16.26
CA GLU A 230 -10.35 0.56 15.96
C GLU A 230 -10.07 0.44 14.46
N ALA A 231 -10.67 -0.53 13.78
CA ALA A 231 -10.55 -0.70 12.31
C ALA A 231 -11.13 0.46 11.49
N ALA A 232 -11.87 1.39 12.10
CA ALA A 232 -12.40 2.58 11.41
C ALA A 232 -11.35 3.70 11.24
N PHE A 233 -10.17 3.58 11.86
CA PHE A 233 -9.09 4.55 11.77
C PHE A 233 -8.02 4.08 10.78
N HIS A 234 -7.65 4.93 9.83
CA HIS A 234 -6.64 4.59 8.82
C HIS A 234 -5.51 5.63 8.82
N VAL A 235 -4.27 5.15 8.90
CA VAL A 235 -3.05 5.97 8.89
C VAL A 235 -2.23 5.79 7.61
N ALA A 236 -2.41 4.67 6.91
CA ALA A 236 -1.78 4.37 5.63
C ALA A 236 -2.80 3.77 4.65
N LYS A 237 -2.53 3.92 3.35
CA LYS A 237 -3.39 3.43 2.26
C LYS A 237 -2.56 2.93 1.09
N ILE A 238 -3.04 1.86 0.48
CA ILE A 238 -2.62 1.40 -0.85
C ILE A 238 -3.86 1.34 -1.73
N SER A 239 -3.68 1.50 -3.02
CA SER A 239 -4.77 1.49 -4.00
C SER A 239 -4.71 0.31 -4.96
N GLY A 240 -3.63 -0.46 -4.94
CA GLY A 240 -3.39 -1.60 -5.80
C GLY A 240 -2.21 -2.44 -5.30
N TYR A 241 -1.93 -3.53 -5.99
CA TYR A 241 -0.71 -4.32 -5.84
C TYR A 241 -0.33 -4.92 -7.20
N GLU A 242 0.92 -5.34 -7.33
CA GLU A 242 1.46 -5.91 -8.56
C GLU A 242 2.24 -7.17 -8.20
N ARG A 243 1.93 -8.28 -8.88
CA ARG A 243 2.71 -9.50 -8.79
C ARG A 243 3.98 -9.36 -9.60
N VAL A 244 5.08 -9.80 -9.03
CA VAL A 244 6.35 -9.93 -9.74
C VAL A 244 6.30 -11.22 -10.58
N PRO A 245 6.82 -11.22 -11.82
CA PRO A 245 6.95 -12.42 -12.63
C PRO A 245 7.58 -13.58 -11.84
N ALA A 246 6.85 -14.69 -11.76
CA ALA A 246 7.27 -15.86 -11.03
C ALA A 246 8.53 -16.48 -11.65
N ASN A 247 9.35 -17.13 -10.81
CA ASN A 247 10.57 -17.83 -11.17
C ASN A 247 11.61 -16.93 -11.88
N SER A 248 11.74 -15.69 -11.40
CA SER A 248 12.70 -14.72 -11.92
C SER A 248 13.30 -13.88 -10.79
N GLU A 249 14.48 -14.29 -10.31
CA GLU A 249 15.27 -13.49 -9.35
C GLU A 249 15.62 -12.11 -9.92
N LEU A 250 15.77 -12.00 -11.25
CA LEU A 250 16.00 -10.72 -11.92
C LEU A 250 14.78 -9.80 -11.78
N ALA A 251 13.56 -10.30 -12.01
CA ALA A 251 12.35 -9.51 -11.83
C ALA A 251 12.17 -9.09 -10.36
N LEU A 252 12.38 -10.02 -9.42
CA LEU A 252 12.36 -9.72 -7.99
C LEU A 252 13.38 -8.64 -7.62
N MET A 253 14.60 -8.71 -8.16
CA MET A 253 15.65 -7.72 -7.91
C MET A 253 15.22 -6.33 -8.37
N LYS A 254 14.63 -6.24 -9.57
CA LYS A 254 14.14 -4.99 -10.11
C LYS A 254 13.01 -4.40 -9.27
N ALA A 255 12.12 -5.24 -8.72
CA ALA A 255 11.09 -4.77 -7.80
C ALA A 255 11.67 -4.28 -6.46
N VAL A 256 12.56 -5.06 -5.86
CA VAL A 256 13.22 -4.73 -4.58
C VAL A 256 14.07 -3.46 -4.68
N ALA A 257 14.65 -3.17 -5.85
CA ALA A 257 15.39 -1.94 -6.10
C ALA A 257 14.56 -0.65 -5.90
N HIS A 258 13.22 -0.76 -5.91
CA HIS A 258 12.30 0.37 -5.84
C HIS A 258 11.45 0.42 -4.56
N GLN A 259 11.21 -0.72 -3.91
CA GLN A 259 10.47 -0.82 -2.65
C GLN A 259 10.66 -2.19 -2.00
N PRO A 260 10.40 -2.37 -0.69
CA PRO A 260 10.28 -3.70 -0.09
C PRO A 260 9.20 -4.54 -0.78
N VAL A 261 9.47 -5.83 -0.96
CA VAL A 261 8.60 -6.78 -1.68
C VAL A 261 8.26 -7.95 -0.77
N SER A 262 6.98 -8.28 -0.70
CA SER A 262 6.49 -9.47 0.00
C SER A 262 6.80 -10.71 -0.82
N VAL A 263 7.32 -11.76 -0.17
CA VAL A 263 7.67 -13.04 -0.77
C VAL A 263 7.11 -14.18 0.07
N SER A 264 6.82 -15.30 -0.58
CA SER A 264 6.57 -16.57 0.12
C SER A 264 7.78 -17.48 -0.06
N ILE A 265 8.19 -18.15 1.02
CA ILE A 265 9.36 -19.04 1.07
C ILE A 265 9.00 -20.37 1.74
N ASP A 266 9.80 -21.41 1.48
CA ASP A 266 9.86 -22.61 2.31
C ASP A 266 10.82 -22.36 3.50
N ALA A 267 10.24 -22.18 4.68
CA ALA A 267 10.97 -21.94 5.92
C ALA A 267 10.90 -23.17 6.86
N GLY A 268 10.59 -24.35 6.35
CA GLY A 268 10.31 -25.55 7.14
C GLY A 268 11.56 -26.33 7.61
N GLY A 269 12.72 -26.13 6.97
CA GLY A 269 13.92 -26.90 7.26
C GLY A 269 14.55 -26.63 8.64
N SER A 270 15.12 -27.66 9.29
CA SER A 270 15.77 -27.53 10.61
C SER A 270 16.94 -26.53 10.60
N ALA A 271 17.68 -26.43 9.50
CA ALA A 271 18.74 -25.42 9.37
C ALA A 271 18.17 -23.98 9.33
N PHE A 272 16.96 -23.80 8.80
CA PHE A 272 16.27 -22.51 8.78
C PHE A 272 15.78 -22.14 10.18
N GLN A 273 15.22 -23.12 10.92
CA GLN A 273 14.78 -22.95 12.32
C GLN A 273 15.89 -22.41 13.22
N PHE A 274 17.14 -22.86 13.03
CA PHE A 274 18.28 -22.49 13.89
C PHE A 274 19.26 -21.50 13.25
N TYR A 275 18.92 -20.91 12.11
CA TYR A 275 19.78 -19.94 11.43
C TYR A 275 20.16 -18.78 12.37
N SER A 276 21.43 -18.39 12.33
CA SER A 276 22.02 -17.35 13.18
C SER A 276 22.68 -16.22 12.39
N GLY A 277 23.39 -16.56 11.31
CA GLY A 277 24.06 -15.56 10.48
C GLY A 277 24.85 -16.14 9.32
N GLY A 278 25.28 -15.27 8.42
CA GLY A 278 25.93 -15.62 7.16
C GLY A 278 24.96 -15.65 5.97
N VAL A 279 25.41 -16.09 4.80
CA VAL A 279 24.51 -16.26 3.64
C VAL A 279 23.98 -17.68 3.66
N PHE A 280 22.67 -17.83 3.88
CA PHE A 280 21.98 -19.10 3.91
C PHE A 280 22.01 -19.75 2.52
N THR A 281 22.65 -20.92 2.47
CA THR A 281 22.75 -21.80 1.29
C THR A 281 22.27 -23.22 1.63
N GLY A 282 21.43 -23.34 2.66
CA GLY A 282 20.96 -24.63 3.16
C GLY A 282 19.86 -25.23 2.29
N ASP A 283 19.66 -26.54 2.44
CA ASP A 283 18.59 -27.25 1.74
C ASP A 283 17.22 -26.79 2.24
N CYS A 284 16.35 -26.46 1.28
CA CYS A 284 14.95 -26.14 1.46
C CYS A 284 14.20 -26.52 0.19
N GLY A 285 12.90 -26.78 0.30
CA GLY A 285 12.06 -27.12 -0.84
C GLY A 285 11.47 -25.89 -1.52
N THR A 286 10.43 -26.14 -2.31
CA THR A 286 9.64 -25.12 -3.03
C THR A 286 8.16 -25.21 -2.66
N VAL A 287 7.86 -25.83 -1.50
CA VAL A 287 6.51 -25.87 -0.93
C VAL A 287 6.40 -24.69 0.03
N LEU A 288 6.01 -23.54 -0.50
CA LEU A 288 6.03 -22.27 0.23
C LEU A 288 5.07 -22.34 1.43
N ASP A 289 5.58 -22.10 2.64
CA ASP A 289 4.86 -22.27 3.91
C ASP A 289 5.01 -21.06 4.85
N HIS A 290 5.69 -20.01 4.41
CA HIS A 290 5.91 -18.81 5.21
C HIS A 290 5.98 -17.52 4.38
N GLY A 291 5.28 -16.47 4.83
CA GLY A 291 5.39 -15.12 4.26
C GLY A 291 6.52 -14.31 4.90
N ALA A 292 7.38 -13.71 4.08
CA ALA A 292 8.47 -12.83 4.53
C ALA A 292 8.58 -11.60 3.62
N THR A 293 9.46 -10.64 3.93
CA THR A 293 9.63 -9.43 3.10
C THR A 293 11.08 -9.22 2.72
N VAL A 294 11.37 -9.16 1.43
CA VAL A 294 12.69 -8.77 0.93
C VAL A 294 12.82 -7.26 1.07
N VAL A 295 13.74 -6.83 1.92
CA VAL A 295 14.02 -5.41 2.22
C VAL A 295 15.36 -4.95 1.66
N GLY A 296 16.03 -5.80 0.89
CA GLY A 296 17.27 -5.45 0.23
C GLY A 296 17.94 -6.62 -0.46
N TYR A 297 19.07 -6.32 -1.08
CA TYR A 297 19.98 -7.31 -1.64
C TYR A 297 21.39 -6.73 -1.70
N GLY A 298 22.39 -7.60 -1.80
CA GLY A 298 23.78 -7.17 -1.92
C GLY A 298 24.69 -8.32 -2.33
N ALA A 299 25.97 -8.14 -2.04
CA ALA A 299 27.00 -9.17 -2.10
C ALA A 299 27.92 -9.04 -0.88
N THR A 300 28.42 -10.16 -0.38
CA THR A 300 29.48 -10.22 0.64
C THR A 300 30.84 -9.88 0.01
N SER A 301 31.85 -9.71 0.85
CA SER A 301 33.22 -9.38 0.41
C SER A 301 33.87 -10.44 -0.48
N ASP A 302 33.43 -11.70 -0.35
CA ASP A 302 33.85 -12.82 -1.21
C ASP A 302 33.05 -12.94 -2.52
N GLY A 303 32.12 -12.01 -2.76
CA GLY A 303 31.28 -11.97 -3.96
C GLY A 303 29.96 -12.74 -3.84
N THR A 304 29.69 -13.43 -2.73
CA THR A 304 28.42 -14.17 -2.57
C THR A 304 27.23 -13.23 -2.52
N LYS A 305 26.35 -13.33 -3.53
CA LYS A 305 25.15 -12.50 -3.65
C LYS A 305 24.07 -13.00 -2.69
N TYR A 306 23.34 -12.06 -2.09
CA TYR A 306 22.26 -12.39 -1.16
C TYR A 306 21.05 -11.48 -1.29
N TRP A 307 19.90 -12.00 -0.90
CA TRP A 307 18.69 -11.28 -0.51
C TRP A 307 18.75 -10.96 0.98
N LEU A 308 18.35 -9.75 1.38
CA LEU A 308 18.15 -9.38 2.78
C LEU A 308 16.66 -9.46 3.09
N VAL A 309 16.27 -10.39 3.94
CA VAL A 309 14.87 -10.72 4.21
C VAL A 309 14.52 -10.41 5.66
N LYS A 310 13.47 -9.62 5.86
CA LYS A 310 12.82 -9.35 7.15
C LYS A 310 11.88 -10.50 7.49
N ASN A 311 12.09 -11.14 8.64
CA ASN A 311 11.24 -12.20 9.17
C ASN A 311 10.34 -11.67 10.31
N SER A 312 9.43 -12.51 10.82
CA SER A 312 8.42 -12.20 11.84
C SER A 312 8.54 -13.08 13.09
N TRP A 313 9.75 -13.55 13.41
CA TRP A 313 10.03 -14.45 14.55
C TRP A 313 10.81 -13.77 15.68
N GLY A 314 10.71 -12.46 15.80
CA GLY A 314 11.44 -11.70 16.82
C GLY A 314 12.94 -11.55 16.54
N THR A 315 13.60 -10.73 17.35
CA THR A 315 15.03 -10.41 17.19
C THR A 315 15.97 -11.51 17.71
N GLY A 316 15.44 -12.50 18.44
CA GLY A 316 16.21 -13.63 18.96
C GLY A 316 16.54 -14.70 17.92
N TRP A 317 16.01 -14.59 16.70
CA TRP A 317 16.25 -15.50 15.58
C TRP A 317 17.08 -14.82 14.48
N GLY A 318 17.99 -15.56 13.83
CA GLY A 318 18.80 -15.04 12.72
C GLY A 318 19.66 -13.83 13.09
N GLU A 319 19.89 -12.96 12.12
CA GLU A 319 20.67 -11.73 12.25
C GLU A 319 19.75 -10.61 12.78
N GLU A 320 19.46 -10.63 14.08
CA GLU A 320 18.51 -9.72 14.72
C GLU A 320 17.11 -9.74 14.06
N GLY A 321 16.63 -10.93 13.70
CA GLY A 321 15.34 -11.16 13.02
C GLY A 321 15.39 -11.12 11.50
N TYR A 322 16.57 -10.92 10.91
CA TYR A 322 16.79 -10.97 9.47
C TYR A 322 17.50 -12.26 9.03
N ILE A 323 17.34 -12.62 7.76
CA ILE A 323 18.14 -13.66 7.11
C ILE A 323 18.73 -13.12 5.80
N ARG A 324 19.97 -13.50 5.52
CA ARG A 324 20.58 -13.30 4.20
C ARG A 324 20.47 -14.60 3.43
N MET A 325 19.62 -14.67 2.42
CA MET A 325 19.41 -15.87 1.60
C MET A 325 20.22 -15.75 0.31
N GLN A 326 20.85 -16.83 -0.16
CA GLN A 326 21.61 -16.79 -1.40
C GLN A 326 20.75 -16.31 -2.58
N ARG A 327 21.35 -15.45 -3.40
CA ARG A 327 20.75 -14.91 -4.62
C ARG A 327 21.61 -15.29 -5.81
N ASP A 328 21.00 -15.31 -7.00
CA ASP A 328 21.67 -15.64 -8.26
C ASP A 328 22.06 -17.13 -8.28
N VAL A 329 21.10 -17.98 -7.92
CA VAL A 329 21.24 -19.44 -7.93
C VAL A 329 20.71 -20.00 -9.25
N ASP A 330 21.16 -21.20 -9.63
CA ASP A 330 20.75 -21.82 -10.90
C ASP A 330 19.25 -22.17 -10.94
N ALA A 331 18.64 -22.38 -9.77
CA ALA A 331 17.21 -22.65 -9.65
C ALA A 331 16.39 -21.38 -9.94
N LYS A 332 15.50 -21.43 -10.93
CA LYS A 332 14.68 -20.27 -11.36
C LYS A 332 13.75 -19.80 -10.25
N GLU A 333 13.30 -20.73 -9.41
CA GLU A 333 12.49 -20.51 -8.22
C GLU A 333 13.22 -19.67 -7.15
N GLY A 334 14.55 -19.54 -7.25
CA GLY A 334 15.41 -19.02 -6.20
C GLY A 334 15.53 -19.98 -5.02
N ILE A 335 16.47 -19.74 -4.11
CA ILE A 335 16.62 -20.59 -2.92
C ILE A 335 15.35 -20.53 -2.06
N CYS A 336 14.86 -21.69 -1.63
CA CYS A 336 13.61 -21.86 -0.88
C CYS A 336 12.36 -21.31 -1.59
N GLY A 337 12.39 -21.20 -2.93
CA GLY A 337 11.28 -20.70 -3.72
C GLY A 337 11.01 -19.19 -3.61
N ILE A 338 11.98 -18.40 -3.12
CA ILE A 338 11.81 -16.96 -2.87
C ILE A 338 11.34 -16.14 -4.08
N ALA A 339 11.58 -16.61 -5.31
CA ALA A 339 11.14 -15.96 -6.54
C ALA A 339 9.85 -16.53 -7.13
N MET A 340 9.18 -17.50 -6.47
CA MET A 340 7.97 -18.16 -6.99
C MET A 340 6.69 -17.34 -6.79
N ASP A 341 6.49 -16.77 -5.60
CA ASP A 341 5.28 -16.00 -5.25
C ASP A 341 5.70 -14.72 -4.53
N SER A 342 5.65 -13.60 -5.26
CA SER A 342 6.04 -12.30 -4.72
C SER A 342 5.21 -11.15 -5.28
N SER A 343 4.90 -10.21 -4.39
CA SER A 343 3.96 -9.13 -4.65
C SER A 343 4.42 -7.82 -4.01
N SER A 344 4.18 -6.72 -4.71
CA SER A 344 4.51 -5.37 -4.26
C SER A 344 3.25 -4.52 -4.17
N SER A 345 3.09 -3.72 -3.11
CA SER A 345 1.94 -2.84 -2.94
C SER A 345 2.10 -1.54 -3.74
N CYS A 346 0.98 -0.93 -4.13
CA CYS A 346 0.95 0.26 -4.98
C CYS A 346 0.00 1.36 -4.50
N ASN A 347 0.39 2.60 -4.76
CA ASN A 347 -0.49 3.77 -4.73
C ASN A 347 -0.57 4.44 -6.11
N PHE A 348 -1.73 4.37 -6.77
CA PHE A 348 -2.04 4.91 -8.09
C PHE A 348 -1.93 6.44 -8.13
N PHE A 349 -2.06 7.12 -6.99
CA PHE A 349 -2.10 8.58 -6.92
C PHE A 349 -0.73 9.21 -6.66
N GLN A 350 0.31 8.39 -6.51
CA GLN A 350 1.68 8.84 -6.28
C GLN A 350 2.58 8.35 -7.40
N GLY A 351 3.31 9.26 -8.02
CA GLY A 351 3.90 9.01 -9.34
C GLY A 351 4.50 10.25 -9.95
N LYS A 352 4.72 10.18 -11.26
CA LYS A 352 5.23 11.27 -12.07
C LYS A 352 4.50 11.34 -13.40
N TRP A 353 4.47 12.54 -13.99
CA TRP A 353 4.04 12.72 -15.37
C TRP A 353 5.15 12.29 -16.32
N VAL A 354 4.80 11.46 -17.28
CA VAL A 354 5.70 10.92 -18.30
C VAL A 354 5.18 11.35 -19.66
N TYR A 355 6.08 11.85 -20.50
CA TYR A 355 5.77 12.14 -21.89
C TYR A 355 5.55 10.83 -22.65
N ASP A 356 4.43 10.73 -23.34
CA ASP A 356 4.03 9.58 -24.14
C ASP A 356 3.41 10.06 -25.46
N PRO A 357 4.07 9.82 -26.60
CA PRO A 357 3.59 10.30 -27.90
C PRO A 357 2.26 9.67 -28.33
N SER A 358 1.88 8.52 -27.75
CA SER A 358 0.64 7.81 -28.06
C SER A 358 -0.62 8.47 -27.47
N TYR A 359 -0.46 9.41 -26.53
CA TYR A 359 -1.56 10.22 -26.01
C TYR A 359 -1.86 11.40 -26.93
N PRO A 360 -3.07 12.00 -26.92
CA PRO A 360 -4.21 11.67 -26.07
C PRO A 360 -4.94 10.39 -26.51
N LEU A 361 -5.83 9.87 -25.65
CA LEU A 361 -6.58 8.64 -25.93
C LEU A 361 -7.66 8.79 -27.02
N TYR A 362 -8.02 10.02 -27.37
CA TYR A 362 -9.03 10.34 -28.38
C TYR A 362 -8.72 11.70 -29.04
N SER A 363 -9.30 11.94 -30.20
CA SER A 363 -9.14 13.22 -30.90
C SER A 363 -9.98 14.31 -30.22
N PRO A 364 -9.45 15.53 -30.00
CA PRO A 364 -10.23 16.68 -29.51
C PRO A 364 -11.50 16.98 -30.35
N THR A 365 -11.48 16.65 -31.63
CA THR A 365 -12.58 16.94 -32.57
C THR A 365 -13.62 15.84 -32.67
N SER A 366 -13.35 14.64 -32.15
CA SER A 366 -14.24 13.48 -32.32
C SER A 366 -15.33 13.37 -31.26
N CYS A 367 -15.26 14.14 -30.17
CA CYS A 367 -16.24 14.05 -29.10
C CYS A 367 -17.34 15.12 -29.24
N PRO A 368 -18.62 14.73 -29.36
CA PRO A 368 -19.73 15.67 -29.51
C PRO A 368 -20.20 16.29 -28.19
N PHE A 369 -19.67 15.85 -27.05
CA PHE A 369 -20.15 16.22 -25.71
C PHE A 369 -19.38 17.36 -25.05
N VAL A 370 -18.23 17.76 -25.62
CA VAL A 370 -17.33 18.74 -24.98
C VAL A 370 -17.89 20.16 -25.14
N ASP A 371 -18.15 20.82 -24.01
CA ASP A 371 -18.59 22.21 -23.99
C ASP A 371 -17.45 23.15 -24.47
N PRO A 372 -17.77 24.31 -25.06
CA PRO A 372 -16.78 25.26 -25.57
C PRO A 372 -15.65 25.64 -24.61
N GLU A 373 -15.98 25.73 -23.32
CA GLU A 373 -15.06 26.11 -22.24
C GLU A 373 -13.85 25.18 -22.12
N PHE A 374 -14.00 23.89 -22.45
CA PHE A 374 -12.94 22.89 -22.29
C PHE A 374 -12.27 22.50 -23.62
N ASN A 375 -12.80 22.93 -24.78
CA ASN A 375 -12.31 22.51 -26.09
C ASN A 375 -11.16 23.39 -26.63
N CYS A 376 -10.04 23.41 -25.92
CA CYS A 376 -8.94 24.36 -26.17
C CYS A 376 -8.38 24.31 -27.60
N GLN A 377 -8.25 23.13 -28.20
CA GLN A 377 -7.74 22.99 -29.58
C GLN A 377 -8.71 23.62 -30.59
N LYS A 378 -10.03 23.40 -30.43
CA LYS A 378 -11.04 24.02 -31.29
C LYS A 378 -11.03 25.55 -31.18
N TYR A 379 -10.74 26.07 -29.99
CA TYR A 379 -10.69 27.51 -29.72
C TYR A 379 -9.28 28.11 -29.81
N GLY A 380 -8.41 27.51 -30.62
CA GLY A 380 -7.20 28.17 -31.11
C GLY A 380 -5.96 28.02 -30.23
N ARG A 381 -5.96 27.08 -29.27
CA ARG A 381 -4.74 26.78 -28.50
C ARG A 381 -3.65 26.19 -29.43
N PRO A 382 -2.50 26.85 -29.59
CA PRO A 382 -1.52 26.47 -30.61
C PRO A 382 -0.60 25.31 -30.19
N ASP A 383 -0.37 25.13 -28.89
CA ASP A 383 0.48 24.05 -28.37
C ASP A 383 -0.33 22.77 -28.13
N ASN A 384 0.30 21.61 -28.34
CA ASN A 384 -0.30 20.29 -28.09
C ASN A 384 0.50 19.42 -27.12
N PHE A 385 1.60 19.93 -26.56
CA PHE A 385 2.47 19.17 -25.65
C PHE A 385 1.74 18.73 -24.38
N TYR A 386 0.82 19.54 -23.87
CA TYR A 386 0.02 19.21 -22.69
C TYR A 386 -0.84 17.93 -22.88
N LEU A 387 -1.17 17.57 -24.13
CA LEU A 387 -1.91 16.36 -24.47
C LEU A 387 -1.07 15.08 -24.37
N LYS A 388 0.26 15.22 -24.37
CA LYS A 388 1.20 14.11 -24.50
C LYS A 388 1.70 13.57 -23.17
N TYR A 389 1.05 13.91 -22.05
CA TYR A 389 1.47 13.45 -20.73
C TYR A 389 0.51 12.42 -20.17
N ARG A 390 1.05 11.29 -19.72
CA ARG A 390 0.34 10.28 -18.94
C ARG A 390 0.88 10.23 -17.52
N TRP A 391 0.02 9.85 -16.58
CA TRP A 391 0.44 9.59 -15.21
C TRP A 391 1.05 8.19 -15.08
N GLN A 392 2.24 8.12 -14.50
CA GLN A 392 2.90 6.86 -14.16
C GLN A 392 3.02 6.78 -12.64
N PRO A 393 2.25 5.91 -11.97
CA PRO A 393 2.43 5.65 -10.55
C PRO A 393 3.87 5.18 -10.27
N SER A 394 4.40 5.60 -9.12
CA SER A 394 5.75 5.24 -8.63
C SER A 394 5.85 3.78 -8.23
N SER A 395 4.71 3.11 -8.03
CA SER A 395 4.62 1.80 -7.39
C SER A 395 3.96 0.70 -8.25
N CYS A 396 3.32 1.05 -9.37
CA CYS A 396 2.72 0.11 -10.32
C CYS A 396 2.44 0.75 -11.70
N ASN A 397 1.94 -0.03 -12.65
CA ASN A 397 1.32 0.50 -13.88
C ASN A 397 -0.19 0.71 -13.71
N LEU A 398 -0.73 1.74 -14.37
CA LEU A 398 -2.19 1.87 -14.50
C LEU A 398 -2.71 0.95 -15.60
N PRO A 399 -3.86 0.28 -15.38
CA PRO A 399 -4.53 -0.44 -16.46
C PRO A 399 -4.93 0.56 -17.56
N ARG A 400 -4.66 0.19 -18.82
CA ARG A 400 -5.09 1.01 -19.97
C ARG A 400 -6.61 1.10 -19.99
N PHE A 401 -7.12 2.32 -20.13
CA PHE A 401 -8.56 2.55 -20.22
C PHE A 401 -9.16 1.82 -21.42
N ASN A 402 -10.25 1.08 -21.18
CA ASN A 402 -11.01 0.37 -22.20
C ASN A 402 -12.50 0.69 -22.02
N GLY A 403 -13.04 1.54 -22.91
CA GLY A 403 -14.43 1.99 -22.85
C GLY A 403 -15.44 0.88 -23.10
N LEU A 404 -15.10 -0.11 -23.94
CA LEU A 404 -15.95 -1.27 -24.19
C LEU A 404 -16.09 -2.14 -22.93
N ASN A 405 -14.96 -2.49 -22.29
CA ASN A 405 -14.97 -3.25 -21.03
C ASN A 405 -15.70 -2.50 -19.92
N PHE A 406 -15.54 -1.16 -19.85
CA PHE A 406 -16.29 -0.33 -18.92
C PHE A 406 -17.80 -0.49 -19.14
N LEU A 407 -18.27 -0.35 -20.39
CA LEU A 407 -19.68 -0.47 -20.73
C LEU A 407 -20.24 -1.88 -20.49
N GLU A 408 -19.48 -2.93 -20.79
CA GLU A 408 -19.91 -4.31 -20.55
C GLU A 408 -20.05 -4.62 -19.05
N LYS A 409 -19.05 -4.23 -18.24
CA LYS A 409 -19.12 -4.44 -16.79
C LYS A 409 -20.21 -3.62 -16.11
N TRP A 410 -20.58 -2.48 -16.69
CA TRP A 410 -21.60 -1.59 -16.17
C TRP A 410 -22.93 -1.66 -16.92
N ARG A 411 -23.14 -2.70 -17.75
CA ARG A 411 -24.37 -2.88 -18.55
C ARG A 411 -25.63 -2.72 -17.70
N GLY A 412 -26.53 -1.85 -18.14
CA GLY A 412 -27.80 -1.54 -17.46
C GLY A 412 -27.69 -0.67 -16.20
N LYS A 413 -26.49 -0.18 -15.84
CA LYS A 413 -26.27 0.61 -14.61
C LYS A 413 -26.34 2.12 -14.82
N LYS A 414 -26.54 2.84 -13.71
CA LYS A 414 -26.59 4.31 -13.66
C LYS A 414 -25.44 4.88 -12.85
N ILE A 415 -24.71 5.80 -13.46
CA ILE A 415 -23.54 6.47 -12.90
C ILE A 415 -23.85 7.97 -12.85
N MET A 416 -23.61 8.63 -11.72
CA MET A 416 -23.88 10.06 -11.58
C MET A 416 -22.69 10.81 -11.01
N PHE A 417 -22.23 11.82 -11.73
CA PHE A 417 -21.30 12.84 -11.27
C PHE A 417 -22.09 13.94 -10.57
N VAL A 418 -21.69 14.30 -9.36
CA VAL A 418 -22.42 15.25 -8.51
C VAL A 418 -21.45 16.29 -7.97
N GLY A 419 -21.64 17.55 -8.35
CA GLY A 419 -20.75 18.60 -7.85
C GLY A 419 -20.73 19.89 -8.65
N ASP A 420 -19.56 20.53 -8.63
CA ASP A 420 -19.29 21.80 -9.31
C ASP A 420 -18.91 21.62 -10.80
N SER A 421 -18.43 22.69 -11.43
CA SER A 421 -18.03 22.69 -12.85
C SER A 421 -16.87 21.72 -13.15
N LEU A 422 -16.08 21.31 -12.17
CA LEU A 422 -15.05 20.29 -12.38
C LEU A 422 -15.63 18.87 -12.45
N SER A 423 -16.78 18.63 -11.80
CA SER A 423 -17.55 17.40 -12.04
C SER A 423 -18.02 17.32 -13.49
N GLN A 424 -18.45 18.45 -14.05
CA GLN A 424 -18.80 18.55 -15.46
C GLN A 424 -17.59 18.24 -16.35
N ASN A 425 -16.45 18.84 -16.04
CA ASN A 425 -15.20 18.64 -16.78
C ASN A 425 -14.73 17.16 -16.74
N GLN A 426 -14.83 16.47 -15.60
CA GLN A 426 -14.55 15.03 -15.51
C GLN A 426 -15.61 14.17 -16.24
N TRP A 427 -16.89 14.52 -16.13
CA TRP A 427 -18.00 13.82 -16.79
C TRP A 427 -17.91 13.88 -18.32
N GLU A 428 -17.60 15.05 -18.89
CA GLU A 428 -17.37 15.22 -20.33
C GLU A 428 -16.17 14.39 -20.79
N SER A 429 -15.08 14.41 -20.04
CA SER A 429 -13.92 13.55 -20.32
C SER A 429 -14.29 12.06 -20.38
N LEU A 430 -15.01 11.53 -19.39
CA LEU A 430 -15.36 10.11 -19.34
C LEU A 430 -16.24 9.72 -20.53
N THR A 431 -17.26 10.53 -20.83
CA THR A 431 -18.19 10.26 -21.94
C THR A 431 -17.45 10.29 -23.28
N CYS A 432 -16.49 11.20 -23.48
CA CYS A 432 -15.63 11.24 -24.65
C CYS A 432 -14.71 10.01 -24.76
N MET A 433 -14.07 9.62 -23.65
CA MET A 433 -13.20 8.45 -23.61
C MET A 433 -13.97 7.16 -23.95
N ILE A 434 -15.20 7.02 -23.46
CA ILE A 434 -16.06 5.87 -23.81
C ILE A 434 -16.48 5.94 -25.28
N HIS A 435 -16.97 7.10 -25.74
CA HIS A 435 -17.42 7.26 -27.12
C HIS A 435 -16.32 6.97 -28.14
N ALA A 436 -15.07 7.34 -27.86
CA ALA A 436 -13.93 7.04 -28.72
C ALA A 436 -13.67 5.52 -28.88
N TRP A 437 -14.03 4.70 -27.88
CA TRP A 437 -13.93 3.24 -27.95
C TRP A 437 -15.10 2.58 -28.66
N VAL A 438 -16.27 3.22 -28.65
CA VAL A 438 -17.50 2.72 -29.28
C VAL A 438 -18.15 3.79 -30.17
N PRO A 439 -17.45 4.29 -31.21
CA PRO A 439 -17.88 5.46 -31.98
C PRO A 439 -19.20 5.23 -32.73
N ASN A 440 -19.51 3.97 -33.05
CA ASN A 440 -20.73 3.58 -33.77
C ASN A 440 -21.88 3.20 -32.83
N SER A 441 -21.68 3.22 -31.51
CA SER A 441 -22.75 2.89 -30.55
C SER A 441 -23.81 3.98 -30.53
N LYS A 442 -25.08 3.57 -30.48
CA LYS A 442 -26.21 4.51 -30.36
C LYS A 442 -26.18 5.17 -28.99
N TYR A 443 -26.24 6.50 -28.97
CA TYR A 443 -26.32 7.26 -27.73
C TYR A 443 -27.46 8.28 -27.75
N SER A 444 -27.99 8.60 -26.57
CA SER A 444 -28.85 9.77 -26.36
C SER A 444 -28.15 10.77 -25.47
N PHE A 445 -28.18 12.05 -25.85
CA PHE A 445 -27.64 13.15 -25.07
C PHE A 445 -28.77 14.11 -24.69
N ILE A 446 -28.97 14.32 -23.38
CA ILE A 446 -30.04 15.18 -22.85
C ILE A 446 -29.39 16.23 -21.94
N LYS A 447 -29.55 17.51 -22.31
CA LYS A 447 -29.14 18.66 -21.48
C LYS A 447 -30.40 19.37 -21.00
N LYS A 448 -30.76 19.20 -19.72
CA LYS A 448 -31.87 19.90 -19.04
C LYS A 448 -31.31 20.74 -17.88
N SER A 449 -32.05 21.76 -17.46
CA SER A 449 -31.61 22.64 -16.35
C SER A 449 -31.25 21.81 -15.10
N GLY A 450 -29.96 21.81 -14.73
CA GLY A 450 -29.42 21.11 -13.56
C GLY A 450 -29.09 19.62 -13.74
N LEU A 451 -29.57 18.97 -14.80
CA LEU A 451 -29.32 17.55 -15.08
C LEU A 451 -28.94 17.33 -16.54
N THR A 452 -27.73 16.82 -16.75
CA THR A 452 -27.25 16.40 -18.08
C THR A 452 -27.02 14.90 -18.09
N SER A 453 -27.33 14.20 -19.19
CA SER A 453 -27.07 12.76 -19.29
C SER A 453 -26.64 12.33 -20.69
N VAL A 454 -25.75 11.34 -20.73
CA VAL A 454 -25.42 10.55 -21.91
C VAL A 454 -25.80 9.10 -21.60
N THR A 455 -26.58 8.48 -22.48
CA THR A 455 -26.93 7.06 -22.38
C THR A 455 -26.37 6.32 -23.58
N PHE A 456 -25.53 5.32 -23.35
CA PHE A 456 -25.06 4.38 -24.37
C PHE A 456 -26.11 3.26 -24.52
N GLN A 457 -26.98 3.40 -25.52
CA GLN A 457 -28.23 2.64 -25.64
C GLN A 457 -27.99 1.14 -25.82
N ASP A 458 -26.98 0.76 -26.60
CA ASP A 458 -26.65 -0.65 -26.86
C ASP A 458 -26.19 -1.41 -25.59
N TYR A 459 -25.81 -0.67 -24.55
CA TYR A 459 -25.36 -1.19 -23.27
C TYR A 459 -26.31 -0.85 -22.11
N GLY A 460 -27.32 -0.01 -22.34
CA GLY A 460 -28.20 0.50 -21.29
C GLY A 460 -27.49 1.27 -20.17
N VAL A 461 -26.27 1.76 -20.41
CA VAL A 461 -25.47 2.49 -19.40
C VAL A 461 -25.81 3.96 -19.47
N MET A 462 -26.22 4.53 -18.33
CA MET A 462 -26.56 5.94 -18.21
C MET A 462 -25.54 6.68 -17.35
N ILE A 463 -24.92 7.72 -17.91
CA ILE A 463 -23.94 8.57 -17.22
C ILE A 463 -24.54 9.96 -17.08
N LEU A 464 -24.86 10.34 -15.84
CA LEU A 464 -25.52 11.58 -15.48
C LEU A 464 -24.53 12.57 -14.85
N LEU A 465 -24.83 13.85 -15.00
CA LEU A 465 -24.22 14.96 -14.30
C LEU A 465 -25.31 15.75 -13.59
N PHE A 466 -25.21 15.85 -12.28
CA PHE A 466 -26.08 16.67 -11.43
C PHE A 466 -25.28 17.83 -10.84
N ARG A 467 -25.59 19.07 -11.26
CA ARG A 467 -24.84 20.25 -10.84
C ARG A 467 -25.33 20.77 -9.50
N THR A 468 -24.49 20.64 -8.48
CA THR A 468 -24.68 21.19 -7.13
C THR A 468 -23.32 21.58 -6.55
N PRO A 469 -22.82 22.80 -6.85
CA PRO A 469 -21.42 23.14 -6.61
C PRO A 469 -20.96 23.01 -5.14
N TYR A 470 -21.89 23.15 -4.21
CA TYR A 470 -21.65 23.12 -2.78
C TYR A 470 -22.09 21.82 -2.11
N LEU A 471 -22.73 20.91 -2.86
CA LEU A 471 -23.48 19.74 -2.38
C LEU A 471 -24.67 20.05 -1.45
N VAL A 472 -24.52 21.03 -0.58
CA VAL A 472 -25.55 21.58 0.28
C VAL A 472 -26.42 22.61 -0.43
N ASP A 473 -27.61 22.86 0.10
CA ASP A 473 -28.63 23.65 -0.58
C ASP A 473 -28.35 25.16 -0.51
N ILE A 474 -28.63 25.86 -1.61
CA ILE A 474 -28.84 27.32 -1.62
C ILE A 474 -30.33 27.55 -1.82
N VAL A 475 -30.96 28.25 -0.87
CA VAL A 475 -32.41 28.53 -0.90
C VAL A 475 -32.68 30.03 -0.93
N ASN A 476 -33.72 30.43 -1.65
CA ASN A 476 -34.20 31.81 -1.62
C ASN A 476 -35.12 32.00 -0.42
N GLN A 477 -34.74 32.87 0.50
CA GLN A 477 -35.56 33.30 1.64
C GLN A 477 -35.86 34.79 1.54
N LYS A 478 -36.77 35.31 2.39
CA LYS A 478 -37.09 36.75 2.45
C LYS A 478 -35.87 37.64 2.64
N VAL A 479 -34.83 37.13 3.32
CA VAL A 479 -33.59 37.85 3.60
C VAL A 479 -32.61 37.84 2.41
N GLY A 480 -32.82 36.99 1.40
CA GLY A 480 -31.92 36.80 0.25
C GLY A 480 -31.62 35.32 -0.02
N ARG A 481 -30.57 35.07 -0.82
CA ARG A 481 -30.06 33.72 -1.10
C ARG A 481 -29.27 33.21 0.10
N VAL A 482 -29.62 32.05 0.62
CA VAL A 482 -29.03 31.48 1.84
C VAL A 482 -28.38 30.14 1.54
N LEU A 483 -27.07 30.03 1.79
CA LEU A 483 -26.35 28.75 1.78
C LEU A 483 -26.59 28.01 3.09
N LYS A 484 -27.37 26.92 3.06
CA LYS A 484 -27.72 26.13 4.24
C LYS A 484 -26.74 24.97 4.43
N LEU A 485 -25.78 25.12 5.34
CA LEU A 485 -24.69 24.15 5.52
C LEU A 485 -25.13 22.80 6.10
N ASP A 486 -26.34 22.72 6.64
CA ASP A 486 -26.94 21.56 7.30
C ASP A 486 -28.06 20.88 6.48
N SER A 487 -28.23 21.28 5.21
CA SER A 487 -29.32 20.83 4.34
C SER A 487 -28.80 20.25 3.02
N ILE A 488 -29.35 19.10 2.62
CA ILE A 488 -29.11 18.43 1.31
C ILE A 488 -30.45 17.84 0.84
N GLU A 489 -31.42 18.69 0.53
CA GLU A 489 -32.74 18.30 0.01
C GLU A 489 -32.60 17.74 -1.42
N MET A 490 -31.73 18.35 -2.23
CA MET A 490 -31.44 17.89 -3.59
C MET A 490 -30.83 16.49 -3.64
N GLY A 491 -30.31 15.98 -2.50
CA GLY A 491 -29.72 14.65 -2.39
C GLY A 491 -30.67 13.51 -2.72
N ASN A 492 -31.99 13.74 -2.67
CA ASN A 492 -32.97 12.74 -3.09
C ASN A 492 -32.78 12.28 -4.55
N ALA A 493 -32.25 13.16 -5.42
CA ALA A 493 -31.97 12.84 -6.82
C ALA A 493 -30.80 11.85 -7.00
N TRP A 494 -29.92 11.72 -6.00
CA TRP A 494 -28.72 10.87 -6.08
C TRP A 494 -29.01 9.42 -5.67
N ARG A 495 -30.18 9.16 -5.08
CA ARG A 495 -30.56 7.82 -4.62
C ARG A 495 -30.81 6.89 -5.82
N GLY A 496 -30.51 5.61 -5.63
CA GLY A 496 -30.73 4.57 -6.65
C GLY A 496 -29.72 4.57 -7.80
N MET A 497 -28.63 5.32 -7.70
CA MET A 497 -27.48 5.21 -8.60
C MET A 497 -26.60 4.02 -8.22
N ASP A 498 -26.06 3.31 -9.20
CA ASP A 498 -25.07 2.25 -8.98
C ASP A 498 -23.68 2.84 -8.65
N MET A 499 -23.38 4.02 -9.18
CA MET A 499 -22.16 4.75 -8.86
C MET A 499 -22.42 6.24 -8.67
N LEU A 500 -21.85 6.81 -7.61
CA LEU A 500 -21.83 8.25 -7.35
C LEU A 500 -20.40 8.76 -7.34
N VAL A 501 -20.09 9.79 -8.14
CA VAL A 501 -18.80 10.46 -8.15
C VAL A 501 -18.99 11.91 -7.71
N PHE A 502 -18.65 12.20 -6.46
CA PHE A 502 -18.82 13.53 -5.87
C PHE A 502 -17.59 14.41 -6.09
N ASN A 503 -17.78 15.71 -6.27
CA ASN A 503 -16.71 16.69 -6.15
C ASN A 503 -17.27 18.03 -5.63
N THR A 504 -16.49 18.72 -4.82
CA THR A 504 -16.84 20.09 -4.41
C THR A 504 -15.62 20.78 -3.81
N TRP A 505 -15.29 21.97 -4.30
CA TRP A 505 -14.36 22.92 -3.65
C TRP A 505 -14.23 24.21 -4.46
N HIS A 506 -14.15 24.09 -5.78
CA HIS A 506 -13.75 25.18 -6.66
C HIS A 506 -14.63 26.43 -6.49
N TRP A 507 -15.93 26.23 -6.32
CA TRP A 507 -16.90 27.31 -6.13
C TRP A 507 -16.95 27.88 -4.71
N TRP A 508 -16.36 27.21 -3.71
CA TRP A 508 -16.32 27.71 -2.33
C TRP A 508 -15.39 28.90 -2.16
N THR A 509 -14.43 29.08 -3.05
CA THR A 509 -13.47 30.20 -2.98
C THR A 509 -14.01 31.50 -3.58
N HIS A 510 -15.18 31.46 -4.24
CA HIS A 510 -15.79 32.66 -4.83
C HIS A 510 -16.22 33.66 -3.76
N THR A 511 -15.97 34.94 -4.03
CA THR A 511 -16.30 36.07 -3.15
C THR A 511 -16.81 37.26 -3.96
N GLY A 512 -17.42 38.24 -3.30
CA GLY A 512 -17.92 39.44 -3.97
C GLY A 512 -19.02 39.13 -4.99
N ARG A 513 -18.88 39.62 -6.24
CA ARG A 513 -19.93 39.50 -7.27
C ARG A 513 -20.17 38.07 -7.75
N THR A 514 -19.19 37.17 -7.62
CA THR A 514 -19.29 35.77 -8.04
C THR A 514 -19.80 34.85 -6.92
N GLN A 515 -20.07 35.39 -5.73
CA GLN A 515 -20.65 34.65 -4.61
C GLN A 515 -22.14 34.38 -4.85
N PRO A 516 -22.58 33.11 -4.85
CA PRO A 516 -23.97 32.77 -5.17
C PRO A 516 -24.94 32.85 -3.98
N TRP A 517 -24.45 33.17 -2.77
CA TRP A 517 -25.27 33.39 -1.58
C TRP A 517 -25.06 34.78 -1.00
N ASP A 518 -26.09 35.29 -0.32
CA ASP A 518 -26.07 36.57 0.40
C ASP A 518 -25.85 36.38 1.90
N TYR A 519 -26.14 35.17 2.41
CA TYR A 519 -25.98 34.73 3.80
C TYR A 519 -25.64 33.24 3.88
N VAL A 520 -25.04 32.83 5.01
CA VAL A 520 -24.74 31.44 5.35
C VAL A 520 -25.53 31.04 6.60
N GLN A 521 -26.16 29.87 6.59
CA GLN A 521 -26.96 29.35 7.70
C GLN A 521 -26.35 28.07 8.27
N GLU A 522 -26.30 27.98 9.60
CA GLU A 522 -26.01 26.76 10.37
C GLU A 522 -27.06 26.58 11.47
N GLY A 523 -27.91 25.56 11.35
CA GLY A 523 -29.06 25.38 12.25
C GLY A 523 -29.96 26.61 12.21
N ASN A 524 -30.19 27.21 13.37
CA ASN A 524 -31.01 28.42 13.50
C ASN A 524 -30.19 29.72 13.42
N LYS A 525 -28.87 29.64 13.21
CA LYS A 525 -27.98 30.81 13.17
C LYS A 525 -27.73 31.28 11.73
N MET A 526 -27.94 32.57 11.50
CA MET A 526 -27.69 33.25 10.23
C MET A 526 -26.42 34.09 10.33
N TYR A 527 -25.55 33.96 9.35
CA TYR A 527 -24.29 34.69 9.23
C TYR A 527 -24.28 35.48 7.93
N LYS A 528 -23.74 36.71 7.95
CA LYS A 528 -23.57 37.47 6.71
C LYS A 528 -22.57 36.79 5.78
N ASP A 529 -21.49 36.27 6.36
CA ASP A 529 -20.54 35.43 5.66
C ASP A 529 -19.79 34.50 6.62
N MET A 530 -19.04 33.53 6.08
CA MET A 530 -18.27 32.56 6.86
C MET A 530 -16.91 32.26 6.22
N ASN A 531 -15.89 31.99 7.03
CA ASN A 531 -14.61 31.47 6.54
C ASN A 531 -14.82 30.24 5.62
N ARG A 532 -14.21 30.24 4.44
CA ARG A 532 -14.47 29.22 3.40
C ARG A 532 -14.10 27.80 3.81
N LEU A 533 -12.98 27.61 4.51
CA LEU A 533 -12.59 26.29 5.01
C LEU A 533 -13.55 25.79 6.09
N LEU A 534 -14.04 26.69 6.95
CA LEU A 534 -15.04 26.35 7.98
C LEU A 534 -16.39 25.99 7.36
N ALA A 535 -16.86 26.80 6.41
CA ALA A 535 -18.11 26.55 5.68
C ALA A 535 -18.02 25.22 4.92
N PHE A 536 -16.90 25.00 4.21
CA PHE A 536 -16.62 23.76 3.49
C PHE A 536 -16.61 22.54 4.41
N TYR A 537 -15.92 22.62 5.55
CA TYR A 537 -15.90 21.55 6.56
C TYR A 537 -17.30 21.21 7.07
N LYS A 538 -18.13 22.22 7.37
CA LYS A 538 -19.51 22.02 7.84
C LYS A 538 -20.39 21.40 6.75
N GLY A 539 -20.36 21.95 5.53
CA GLY A 539 -21.13 21.42 4.40
C GLY A 539 -20.73 19.99 4.03
N LEU A 540 -19.43 19.71 3.95
CA LEU A 540 -18.92 18.37 3.66
C LEU A 540 -19.23 17.38 4.80
N THR A 541 -19.27 17.84 6.06
CA THR A 541 -19.75 17.02 7.19
C THR A 541 -21.23 16.65 7.02
N THR A 542 -22.06 17.57 6.52
CA THR A 542 -23.47 17.28 6.20
C THR A 542 -23.59 16.27 5.07
N TRP A 543 -22.76 16.39 4.02
CA TRP A 543 -22.68 15.38 2.95
C TRP A 543 -22.27 14.00 3.48
N ALA A 544 -21.26 13.93 4.35
CA ALA A 544 -20.85 12.66 4.97
C ALA A 544 -21.98 12.01 5.78
N ARG A 545 -22.80 12.81 6.49
CA ARG A 545 -24.01 12.31 7.17
C ARG A 545 -25.05 11.83 6.17
N TRP A 546 -25.23 12.53 5.05
CA TRP A 546 -26.13 12.09 3.99
C TRP A 546 -25.69 10.75 3.42
N VAL A 547 -24.41 10.56 3.09
CA VAL A 547 -23.86 9.29 2.60
C VAL A 547 -24.12 8.18 3.61
N ASN A 548 -23.75 8.40 4.88
CA ASN A 548 -23.92 7.41 5.95
C ASN A 548 -25.38 6.95 6.14
N ARG A 549 -26.36 7.83 5.88
CA ARG A 549 -27.79 7.56 6.06
C ARG A 549 -28.44 6.95 4.83
N ASN A 550 -28.01 7.32 3.62
CA ASN A 550 -28.76 7.07 2.39
C ASN A 550 -28.11 6.08 1.43
N VAL A 551 -26.81 5.81 1.58
CA VAL A 551 -26.06 4.92 0.67
C VAL A 551 -26.04 3.50 1.22
N ASP A 552 -26.52 2.56 0.38
CA ASP A 552 -26.31 1.13 0.56
C ASP A 552 -25.02 0.70 -0.16
N SER A 553 -23.97 0.44 0.61
CA SER A 553 -22.64 0.10 0.10
C SER A 553 -22.57 -1.25 -0.63
N HIS A 554 -23.61 -2.09 -0.53
CA HIS A 554 -23.68 -3.33 -1.32
C HIS A 554 -24.20 -3.09 -2.74
N LYS A 555 -24.85 -1.94 -2.98
CA LYS A 555 -25.49 -1.62 -4.27
C LYS A 555 -24.84 -0.42 -4.96
N THR A 556 -24.39 0.55 -4.19
CA THR A 556 -23.87 1.82 -4.71
C THR A 556 -22.39 1.97 -4.34
N THR A 557 -21.54 2.12 -5.35
CA THR A 557 -20.14 2.50 -5.17
C THR A 557 -20.04 4.03 -5.12
N VAL A 558 -19.34 4.57 -4.12
CA VAL A 558 -19.19 6.02 -3.95
C VAL A 558 -17.74 6.44 -4.09
N PHE A 559 -17.50 7.40 -4.96
CA PHE A 559 -16.22 8.08 -5.15
C PHE A 559 -16.35 9.55 -4.74
N PHE A 560 -15.23 10.12 -4.31
CA PHE A 560 -15.06 11.56 -4.17
C PHE A 560 -13.79 11.95 -4.92
N GLN A 561 -13.92 12.84 -5.90
CA GLN A 561 -12.79 13.44 -6.59
C GLN A 561 -12.08 14.40 -5.64
N GLY A 562 -10.79 14.21 -5.45
CA GLY A 562 -9.92 15.10 -4.69
C GLY A 562 -9.94 16.54 -5.21
N ILE A 563 -9.31 17.42 -4.44
CA ILE A 563 -9.32 18.85 -4.71
C ILE A 563 -8.59 19.13 -6.03
N SER A 564 -9.28 19.69 -7.02
CA SER A 564 -8.61 20.21 -8.20
C SER A 564 -7.92 21.54 -7.83
N PRO A 565 -6.62 21.69 -8.11
CA PRO A 565 -5.92 22.95 -7.89
C PRO A 565 -6.26 23.98 -8.97
N THR A 566 -5.95 25.24 -8.66
CA THR A 566 -5.94 26.33 -9.62
C THR A 566 -4.51 26.82 -9.81
N HIS A 567 -4.20 27.41 -10.97
CA HIS A 567 -2.86 27.95 -11.27
C HIS A 567 -2.91 29.44 -11.62
N TYR A 568 -3.68 30.22 -10.85
CA TYR A 568 -3.72 31.68 -11.01
C TYR A 568 -2.45 32.37 -10.49
N GLU A 569 -1.79 31.81 -9.48
CA GLU A 569 -0.66 32.44 -8.80
C GLU A 569 0.61 31.59 -8.93
N GLY A 570 1.57 32.04 -9.73
CA GLY A 570 2.79 31.28 -9.99
C GLY A 570 3.72 31.13 -8.80
N ARG A 571 3.47 31.84 -7.70
CA ARG A 571 4.17 31.63 -6.42
C ARG A 571 4.04 30.19 -5.92
N ASP A 572 2.94 29.51 -6.29
CA ASP A 572 2.69 28.12 -5.90
C ASP A 572 3.71 27.13 -6.49
N TRP A 573 4.37 27.53 -7.59
CA TRP A 573 5.43 26.75 -8.25
C TRP A 573 6.75 27.55 -8.39
N ASN A 574 7.02 28.48 -7.47
CA ASN A 574 8.24 29.31 -7.42
C ASN A 574 8.46 30.23 -8.65
N ALA A 575 7.39 30.66 -9.31
CA ALA A 575 7.41 31.63 -10.42
C ALA A 575 6.37 32.76 -10.19
N PRO A 576 6.59 33.64 -9.20
CA PRO A 576 5.57 34.54 -8.65
C PRO A 576 4.93 35.51 -9.65
N THR A 577 5.59 35.81 -10.77
CA THR A 577 5.09 36.71 -11.81
C THR A 577 4.25 36.01 -12.88
N GLN A 578 4.09 34.69 -12.80
CA GLN A 578 3.41 33.88 -13.81
C GLN A 578 2.02 33.43 -13.35
N SER A 579 1.20 32.98 -14.30
CA SER A 579 -0.02 32.21 -14.08
C SER A 579 0.00 30.97 -15.00
N CYS A 580 -1.12 30.26 -15.14
CA CYS A 580 -1.26 29.20 -16.14
C CYS A 580 -1.09 29.71 -17.59
N SER A 581 -1.23 31.02 -17.82
CA SER A 581 -1.04 31.60 -19.15
C SER A 581 0.38 31.39 -19.65
N GLY A 582 0.50 30.93 -20.90
CA GLY A 582 1.77 30.62 -21.56
C GLY A 582 2.45 29.33 -21.09
N GLN A 583 1.87 28.58 -20.15
CA GLN A 583 2.45 27.33 -19.67
C GLN A 583 2.15 26.18 -20.64
N THR A 584 3.20 25.58 -21.20
CA THR A 584 3.07 24.48 -22.19
C THR A 584 3.61 23.14 -21.69
N LYS A 585 4.20 23.13 -20.49
CA LYS A 585 4.77 21.93 -19.86
C LYS A 585 4.40 21.82 -18.37
N PRO A 586 4.25 20.60 -17.86
CA PRO A 586 4.07 20.34 -16.44
C PRO A 586 5.18 20.96 -15.59
N PHE A 587 4.93 21.06 -14.29
CA PHE A 587 5.97 21.25 -13.30
C PHE A 587 6.75 19.94 -13.11
N PHE A 588 8.07 19.98 -13.24
CA PHE A 588 8.97 18.85 -13.02
C PHE A 588 9.73 19.04 -11.72
N GLY A 589 9.21 18.46 -10.64
CA GLY A 589 9.88 18.45 -9.34
C GLY A 589 9.39 17.29 -8.48
N THR A 590 10.20 16.88 -7.50
CA THR A 590 9.87 15.77 -6.59
C THR A 590 8.75 16.13 -5.61
N SER A 591 8.63 17.41 -5.26
CA SER A 591 7.55 17.98 -4.44
C SER A 591 7.03 19.27 -5.07
N TYR A 592 5.74 19.55 -4.87
CA TYR A 592 5.15 20.81 -5.31
C TYR A 592 5.39 21.89 -4.25
N PRO A 593 5.95 23.07 -4.58
CA PRO A 593 6.39 24.06 -3.59
C PRO A 593 5.29 24.55 -2.64
N ALA A 594 4.07 24.77 -3.12
CA ALA A 594 2.94 25.21 -2.29
C ALA A 594 2.47 24.18 -1.25
N GLY A 595 2.93 22.93 -1.34
CA GLY A 595 2.40 21.83 -0.54
C GLY A 595 0.96 21.48 -0.92
N ILE A 596 0.28 20.76 -0.02
CA ILE A 596 -1.10 20.29 -0.23
C ILE A 596 -2.10 21.39 0.18
N PRO A 597 -3.14 21.68 -0.63
CA PRO A 597 -4.17 22.65 -0.27
C PRO A 597 -4.88 22.32 1.05
N LEU A 598 -5.19 23.33 1.87
CA LEU A 598 -5.90 23.15 3.13
C LEU A 598 -7.28 22.50 2.97
N ALA A 599 -7.93 22.65 1.81
CA ALA A 599 -9.17 21.96 1.49
C ALA A 599 -9.00 20.43 1.49
N SER A 600 -7.86 19.91 1.05
CA SER A 600 -7.60 18.46 1.09
C SER A 600 -7.45 17.97 2.53
N VAL A 601 -6.94 18.81 3.44
CA VAL A 601 -6.91 18.51 4.88
C VAL A 601 -8.34 18.40 5.44
N VAL A 602 -9.25 19.29 5.00
CA VAL A 602 -10.68 19.21 5.36
C VAL A 602 -11.32 17.93 4.84
N VAL A 603 -11.08 17.56 3.57
CA VAL A 603 -11.55 16.30 2.98
C VAL A 603 -11.08 15.11 3.82
N ASN A 604 -9.77 15.00 4.07
CA ASN A 604 -9.21 13.91 4.88
C ASN A 604 -9.81 13.83 6.28
N LYS A 605 -10.05 14.97 6.93
CA LYS A 605 -10.68 15.05 8.25
C LYS A 605 -12.14 14.60 8.27
N VAL A 606 -12.90 14.86 7.20
CA VAL A 606 -14.28 14.36 7.08
C VAL A 606 -14.29 12.87 6.72
N PHE A 607 -13.36 12.45 5.86
CA PHE A 607 -13.22 11.06 5.44
C PHE A 607 -12.92 10.12 6.61
N SER A 608 -12.09 10.54 7.57
CA SER A 608 -11.81 9.75 8.78
C SER A 608 -13.01 9.54 9.70
N ARG A 609 -14.17 10.15 9.41
CA ARG A 609 -15.42 10.03 10.17
C ARG A 609 -16.54 9.38 9.37
N LEU A 610 -16.29 8.96 8.13
CA LEU A 610 -17.25 8.23 7.33
C LEU A 610 -17.47 6.84 7.93
N LYS A 611 -18.73 6.40 7.96
CA LYS A 611 -19.11 5.05 8.41
C LYS A 611 -19.39 4.13 7.23
N LYS A 612 -19.53 4.70 6.04
CA LYS A 612 -19.75 3.99 4.78
C LYS A 612 -18.50 4.12 3.92
N PRO A 613 -18.15 3.07 3.15
CA PRO A 613 -17.01 3.12 2.25
C PRO A 613 -17.21 4.20 1.20
N VAL A 614 -16.23 5.10 1.10
CA VAL A 614 -16.13 6.10 0.03
C VAL A 614 -14.69 6.13 -0.45
N TYR A 615 -14.50 5.94 -1.75
CA TYR A 615 -13.18 5.95 -2.36
C TYR A 615 -12.76 7.38 -2.71
N LEU A 616 -11.66 7.86 -2.13
CA LEU A 616 -11.07 9.15 -2.51
C LEU A 616 -10.18 8.97 -3.74
N LEU A 617 -10.55 9.58 -4.86
CA LEU A 617 -9.65 9.75 -5.99
C LEU A 617 -8.68 10.90 -5.63
N ASP A 618 -7.52 10.60 -5.05
CA ASP A 618 -6.57 11.62 -4.58
C ASP A 618 -5.77 12.26 -5.73
N VAL A 619 -6.50 12.95 -6.60
CA VAL A 619 -5.98 13.58 -7.80
C VAL A 619 -5.30 14.93 -7.53
N THR A 620 -5.27 15.40 -6.28
CA THR A 620 -4.85 16.77 -5.94
C THR A 620 -3.41 17.04 -6.38
N ARG A 621 -2.47 16.24 -5.88
CA ARG A 621 -1.03 16.49 -6.09
C ARG A 621 -0.60 16.28 -7.54
N LEU A 622 -1.07 15.21 -8.18
CA LEU A 622 -0.78 14.98 -9.59
C LEU A 622 -1.33 16.11 -10.47
N SER A 623 -2.45 16.71 -10.07
CA SER A 623 -3.05 17.85 -10.79
C SER A 623 -2.29 19.16 -10.56
N GLN A 624 -1.65 19.35 -9.39
CA GLN A 624 -0.80 20.52 -9.13
C GLN A 624 0.41 20.57 -10.07
N TYR A 625 0.88 19.42 -10.53
CA TYR A 625 1.94 19.39 -11.52
C TYR A 625 1.51 19.84 -12.92
N ARG A 626 0.20 19.98 -13.19
CA ARG A 626 -0.33 20.23 -14.52
C ARG A 626 -0.68 21.68 -14.81
N LYS A 627 0.13 22.62 -14.36
CA LYS A 627 -0.02 24.06 -14.69
C LYS A 627 -0.18 24.37 -16.19
N ASP A 628 0.21 23.45 -17.07
CA ASP A 628 0.07 23.50 -18.53
C ASP A 628 -1.32 23.14 -19.07
N ALA A 629 -2.14 22.39 -18.33
CA ALA A 629 -3.31 21.73 -18.89
C ALA A 629 -4.61 22.57 -18.84
N HIS A 630 -4.54 23.81 -18.39
CA HIS A 630 -5.69 24.72 -18.28
C HIS A 630 -6.08 25.32 -19.64
N PRO A 631 -7.37 25.70 -19.84
CA PRO A 631 -7.80 26.45 -21.00
C PRO A 631 -7.08 27.77 -21.19
N SER A 632 -6.70 28.45 -20.10
CA SER A 632 -6.09 29.78 -20.17
C SER A 632 -7.00 30.72 -20.97
N ALA A 633 -6.53 31.31 -22.07
CA ALA A 633 -7.34 32.18 -22.95
C ALA A 633 -8.18 31.42 -23.99
N TYR A 634 -8.08 30.09 -24.06
CA TYR A 634 -8.67 29.25 -25.11
C TYR A 634 -9.97 28.58 -24.64
N SER A 635 -10.81 29.32 -23.92
CA SER A 635 -12.04 28.85 -23.25
C SER A 635 -13.34 29.19 -23.99
N GLY A 636 -13.27 29.31 -25.33
CA GLY A 636 -14.42 29.58 -26.19
C GLY A 636 -15.27 30.76 -25.74
N ASP A 637 -16.48 30.49 -25.27
CA ASP A 637 -17.49 31.50 -24.87
C ASP A 637 -17.12 32.28 -23.58
N HIS A 638 -16.00 31.95 -22.93
CA HIS A 638 -15.55 32.61 -21.71
C HIS A 638 -14.34 33.50 -22.01
N ALA A 639 -14.53 34.82 -21.91
CA ALA A 639 -13.44 35.78 -22.01
C ALA A 639 -12.61 35.80 -20.72
N GLY A 640 -11.29 35.84 -20.86
CA GLY A 640 -10.36 35.94 -19.73
C GLY A 640 -9.33 34.81 -19.72
N THR A 641 -8.63 34.66 -18.60
CA THR A 641 -7.70 33.55 -18.38
C THR A 641 -8.31 32.58 -17.37
N ASP A 642 -8.72 31.40 -17.82
CA ASP A 642 -9.19 30.33 -16.96
C ASP A 642 -8.00 29.44 -16.53
N CYS A 643 -7.64 29.55 -15.25
CA CYS A 643 -6.65 28.70 -14.60
C CYS A 643 -7.27 27.75 -13.56
N SER A 644 -8.55 27.41 -13.74
CA SER A 644 -9.33 26.56 -12.83
C SER A 644 -9.84 25.29 -13.49
N HIS A 645 -10.41 25.38 -14.69
CA HIS A 645 -10.86 24.21 -15.45
C HIS A 645 -9.75 23.62 -16.30
N TRP A 646 -10.03 22.53 -17.01
CA TRP A 646 -9.01 21.79 -17.76
C TRP A 646 -9.44 21.57 -19.20
N CYS A 647 -8.47 21.67 -20.11
CA CYS A 647 -8.65 21.29 -21.49
C CYS A 647 -9.03 19.81 -21.62
N LEU A 648 -9.91 19.51 -22.57
CA LEU A 648 -10.25 18.15 -23.00
C LEU A 648 -9.86 17.92 -24.47
N PRO A 649 -9.16 16.82 -24.81
CA PRO A 649 -8.50 15.87 -23.91
C PRO A 649 -7.44 16.53 -23.02
N GLY A 650 -7.12 15.91 -21.89
CA GLY A 650 -6.19 16.48 -20.92
C GLY A 650 -6.20 15.81 -19.54
N LEU A 651 -6.00 16.61 -18.49
CA LEU A 651 -5.88 16.12 -17.11
C LEU A 651 -7.10 15.32 -16.62
N PRO A 652 -8.37 15.72 -16.89
CA PRO A 652 -9.52 14.93 -16.46
C PRO A 652 -9.56 13.51 -17.05
N ASP A 653 -8.93 13.28 -18.21
CA ASP A 653 -8.79 11.92 -18.77
C ASP A 653 -7.95 11.04 -17.83
N THR A 654 -6.95 11.61 -17.17
CA THR A 654 -6.16 10.90 -16.14
C THR A 654 -7.00 10.64 -14.89
N TRP A 655 -7.86 11.55 -14.46
CA TRP A 655 -8.78 11.30 -13.35
C TRP A 655 -9.70 10.12 -13.66
N ASN A 656 -10.17 10.00 -14.90
CA ASN A 656 -10.99 8.89 -15.36
C ASN A 656 -10.20 7.58 -15.57
N GLN A 657 -8.92 7.65 -15.94
CA GLN A 657 -8.02 6.49 -15.89
C GLN A 657 -7.84 5.97 -14.46
N LEU A 658 -7.70 6.87 -13.49
CA LEU A 658 -7.59 6.51 -12.06
C LEU A 658 -8.91 5.97 -11.51
N LEU A 659 -10.05 6.53 -11.92
CA LEU A 659 -11.37 5.96 -11.60
C LEU A 659 -11.51 4.54 -12.19
N TYR A 660 -11.12 4.34 -13.45
CA TYR A 660 -11.12 3.03 -14.09
C TYR A 660 -10.20 2.03 -13.38
N ALA A 661 -9.00 2.47 -12.97
CA ALA A 661 -8.07 1.66 -12.18
C ALA A 661 -8.63 1.30 -10.81
N ALA A 662 -9.27 2.24 -10.11
CA ALA A 662 -9.92 1.96 -8.83
C ALA A 662 -11.10 0.98 -8.94
N LEU A 663 -11.71 0.86 -10.13
CA LEU A 663 -12.82 -0.06 -10.37
C LEU A 663 -12.37 -1.47 -10.80
N PHE A 664 -11.28 -1.57 -11.55
CA PHE A 664 -10.93 -2.80 -12.26
C PHE A 664 -9.45 -3.21 -12.18
N GLY A 665 -8.60 -2.40 -11.55
CA GLY A 665 -7.16 -2.58 -11.46
C GLY A 665 -6.69 -3.07 -10.09
#